data_AF-A0A7C3A6G2-F1
#
_entry.id   AF-A0A7C3A6G2-F1
#
_cell.length_a   1.000
_cell.length_b   1.000
_cell.length_c   1.000
_cell.angle_alpha   90.00
_cell.angle_beta   90.00
_cell.angle_gamma   90.00
#
_symmetry.space_group_name_H-M   'P 1'
#
loop_
_entity.id
_entity.type
_entity.pdbx_description
1 polymer ?
#
loop_
_entity_poly.entity_id
_entity_poly.type
_entity_poly.pdbx_seq_one_letter_code
_entity_poly.pdbx_strand_id
1 'polypeptide(L)'
;MGREKSVRREGSIGDLSDPSHRCKSTRERRDREESMSRKVIPILILPLILMMIPLLYAAPPHPDLVRRWKREGDMTLSSQLPFAGHDLRPGRYAIPMKDGIEYVLVIRVDFPDKPAVRSKEEVDGFFFGRDQVSLYTYYKEVSYGKMTISPGPMGGSLPLGEKWYRMPKRMSYYGEGRMMLDRYHELIRNACDAADRDVDFSKYDRDGDGYVDHLMLIHAGDDEASSGRFEDIWSMLIPSVNLRYDGVRINNVAVVAEEPSYLKPHLGIFFHEFFHDFGAPDLYSGSVAGPHDQQWSLMGMFGPYQGANRNGLAPAHICGYLKWDFDARPENGRHGWIKPVEITQNTEALVIPAFETGDPDKVLYRIDIPGKNGREFFLIENRERNSGGMYDTYLPESGILIWHIDETAPRSDTNASERVWVEDPSDPEHLDLEHITAGAAYSLDDGQTEFTPSSEPSSDANDGTPSGISIVNIGHEGIEMPITVYFGDTFEPNDTIQLAYGPLLYGIIYASYIFDENDPADVYRIDLKRGEPVEIKVEDIPEGVVIDAKLVDGLGNVLAKSEEGEKGFIILYNPPGTGTGYLVVRRISGYDPIHAYHVRVDPVTPSSSPLKLTRVYAYPNPVHRGDNVRFHFELENKGMADVVEISVFNLNLDRVYGGKMEDVIGRNEFGPWDLRDPNGRRCAPGIYLYLISARRGKDVSRAIGKLAIE
;
A
#
# COMPACT_ATOMS: atom_id res chain seq x y z
N MET A 1 -6.49 -46.09 63.61
CA MET A 1 -7.25 -45.29 64.59
C MET A 1 -7.98 -44.23 63.77
N GLY A 2 -9.31 -44.08 63.72
CA GLY A 2 -10.40 -44.40 64.67
C GLY A 2 -10.77 -43.12 65.43
N ARG A 3 -11.99 -42.55 65.43
CA ARG A 3 -13.38 -43.05 65.22
C ARG A 3 -14.10 -42.27 64.08
N GLU A 4 -15.22 -42.66 63.43
CA GLU A 4 -16.56 -43.14 63.87
C GLU A 4 -17.39 -42.04 64.59
N LYS A 5 -18.69 -41.73 64.34
CA LYS A 5 -19.87 -42.35 63.65
C LYS A 5 -20.70 -41.25 62.92
N SER A 6 -21.46 -41.40 61.82
CA SER A 6 -22.33 -42.48 61.27
C SER A 6 -23.71 -42.60 61.97
N VAL A 7 -24.89 -42.79 61.34
CA VAL A 7 -25.30 -43.06 59.93
C VAL A 7 -26.83 -42.86 59.78
N ARG A 8 -27.37 -42.59 58.56
CA ARG A 8 -28.77 -42.96 58.22
C ARG A 8 -29.06 -43.12 56.69
N ARG A 9 -30.32 -42.89 56.27
CA ARG A 9 -31.11 -43.44 55.12
C ARG A 9 -32.30 -42.49 54.81
N GLU A 10 -33.07 -42.46 53.72
CA GLU A 10 -33.22 -43.05 52.33
C GLU A 10 -34.33 -42.16 51.64
N GLY A 11 -34.82 -42.19 50.38
CA GLY A 11 -34.73 -42.97 49.12
C GLY A 11 -36.13 -42.88 48.41
N SER A 12 -36.40 -43.03 47.09
CA SER A 12 -35.64 -43.15 45.82
C SER A 12 -36.62 -43.31 44.61
N ILE A 13 -36.18 -43.14 43.34
CA ILE A 13 -36.89 -43.50 42.04
C ILE A 13 -38.01 -42.49 41.60
N GLY A 14 -38.36 -42.26 40.31
CA GLY A 14 -37.76 -42.62 39.00
C GLY A 14 -38.76 -42.89 37.83
N ASP A 15 -38.40 -42.45 36.61
CA ASP A 15 -38.83 -42.82 35.23
C ASP A 15 -40.28 -42.68 34.63
N LEU A 16 -40.33 -41.91 33.52
CA LEU A 16 -40.85 -42.17 32.15
C LEU A 16 -42.32 -42.56 31.79
N SER A 17 -42.75 -41.94 30.66
CA SER A 17 -43.58 -42.46 29.52
C SER A 17 -45.03 -41.95 29.28
N ASP A 18 -45.39 -41.96 27.99
CA ASP A 18 -46.54 -41.38 27.23
C ASP A 18 -47.54 -42.53 26.82
N PRO A 19 -48.63 -42.41 26.00
CA PRO A 19 -49.44 -41.28 25.49
C PRO A 19 -50.98 -41.41 25.70
N SER A 20 -51.80 -40.43 25.24
CA SER A 20 -52.79 -40.63 24.13
C SER A 20 -53.89 -39.56 23.87
N HIS A 21 -53.93 -39.11 22.59
CA HIS A 21 -55.10 -38.89 21.70
C HIS A 21 -56.21 -37.81 21.84
N ARG A 22 -56.46 -37.19 20.65
CA ARG A 22 -57.64 -36.44 20.13
C ARG A 22 -57.83 -34.99 20.62
N CYS A 23 -58.36 -34.06 19.81
CA CYS A 23 -59.10 -34.21 18.53
C CYS A 23 -58.56 -33.36 17.35
N LYS A 24 -59.22 -33.43 16.18
CA LYS A 24 -58.89 -32.77 14.89
C LYS A 24 -59.68 -31.44 14.77
N SER A 25 -59.45 -30.53 13.81
CA SER A 25 -58.89 -30.65 12.43
C SER A 25 -58.12 -29.35 12.02
N THR A 26 -57.73 -28.97 10.78
CA THR A 26 -58.27 -29.27 9.43
C THR A 26 -57.21 -29.28 8.29
N ARG A 27 -57.02 -28.15 7.59
CA ARG A 27 -56.24 -27.84 6.37
C ARG A 27 -56.15 -26.29 6.27
N GLU A 28 -55.37 -25.63 5.41
CA GLU A 28 -54.80 -26.02 4.10
C GLU A 28 -53.47 -25.29 3.78
N ARG A 29 -52.81 -25.64 2.67
CA ARG A 29 -51.52 -25.07 2.22
C ARG A 29 -51.64 -23.63 1.70
N ARG A 30 -50.59 -22.82 1.90
CA ARG A 30 -49.84 -22.20 0.78
C ARG A 30 -48.50 -21.63 1.22
N ASP A 31 -47.61 -21.51 0.25
CA ASP A 31 -46.19 -21.25 0.36
C ASP A 31 -45.88 -19.74 0.36
N ARG A 32 -44.82 -19.33 1.06
CA ARG A 32 -44.11 -18.05 0.91
C ARG A 32 -42.76 -18.16 1.60
N GLU A 33 -41.68 -18.02 0.84
CA GLU A 33 -40.32 -17.94 1.35
C GLU A 33 -40.07 -16.58 2.00
N GLU A 34 -39.19 -16.53 3.00
CA GLU A 34 -38.94 -15.32 3.79
C GLU A 34 -37.97 -14.38 3.07
N SER A 35 -38.51 -13.24 2.62
CA SER A 35 -37.74 -12.05 2.25
C SER A 35 -37.08 -11.45 3.50
N MET A 36 -35.97 -12.05 3.97
CA MET A 36 -35.10 -11.43 4.98
C MET A 36 -34.31 -10.27 4.36
N SER A 37 -34.95 -9.11 4.30
CA SER A 37 -34.24 -7.83 4.22
C SER A 37 -33.27 -7.76 5.40
N ARG A 38 -31.96 -7.86 5.11
CA ARG A 38 -30.91 -7.54 6.07
C ARG A 38 -30.97 -6.03 6.34
N LYS A 39 -31.72 -5.66 7.36
CA LYS A 39 -31.63 -4.32 7.95
C LYS A 39 -30.21 -4.16 8.47
N VAL A 40 -29.41 -3.35 7.78
CA VAL A 40 -28.19 -2.78 8.34
C VAL A 40 -28.60 -2.06 9.62
N ILE A 41 -28.16 -2.58 10.76
CA ILE A 41 -28.26 -1.84 12.02
C ILE A 41 -27.13 -0.81 11.95
N PRO A 42 -27.42 0.50 11.95
CA PRO A 42 -26.35 1.48 12.09
C PRO A 42 -25.75 1.28 13.48
N ILE A 43 -24.57 0.66 13.53
CA ILE A 43 -23.73 0.73 14.71
C ILE A 43 -23.34 2.20 14.81
N LEU A 44 -23.96 2.93 15.74
CA LEU A 44 -23.40 4.20 16.19
C LEU A 44 -22.08 3.85 16.86
N ILE A 45 -21.01 3.88 16.07
CA ILE A 45 -19.65 4.09 16.56
C ILE A 45 -19.70 5.48 17.16
N LEU A 46 -20.01 5.54 18.46
CA LEU A 46 -19.86 6.76 19.24
C LEU A 46 -18.37 7.12 19.11
N PRO A 47 -18.00 8.31 18.60
CA PRO A 47 -16.60 8.68 18.49
C PRO A 47 -16.07 8.79 19.92
N LEU A 48 -15.40 7.74 20.37
CA LEU A 48 -14.66 7.75 21.62
C LEU A 48 -13.40 8.55 21.33
N ILE A 49 -13.53 9.88 21.42
CA ILE A 49 -12.42 10.82 21.37
C ILE A 49 -11.57 10.58 22.61
N LEU A 50 -10.77 9.51 22.55
CA LEU A 50 -9.55 9.39 23.29
C LEU A 50 -8.71 10.58 22.86
N MET A 51 -8.43 11.52 23.77
CA MET A 51 -7.47 12.57 23.47
C MET A 51 -6.10 11.90 23.32
N MET A 52 -5.74 11.55 22.09
CA MET A 52 -4.34 11.31 21.76
C MET A 52 -3.61 12.60 22.05
N ILE A 53 -2.72 12.55 23.03
CA ILE A 53 -1.84 13.66 23.34
C ILE A 53 -0.61 13.46 22.46
N PRO A 54 -0.36 14.32 21.46
CA PRO A 54 0.87 14.22 20.70
C PRO A 54 2.05 14.39 21.66
N LEU A 55 3.08 13.56 21.48
CA LEU A 55 4.44 14.01 21.78
C LEU A 55 4.69 15.23 20.89
N LEU A 56 5.29 16.28 21.46
CA LEU A 56 5.56 17.52 20.72
C LEU A 56 7.08 17.67 20.67
N TYR A 57 7.65 17.43 19.48
CA TYR A 57 9.10 17.45 19.23
C TYR A 57 9.92 16.49 20.09
N ALA A 58 9.41 15.28 20.36
CA ALA A 58 10.07 14.30 21.21
C ALA A 58 10.04 12.92 20.56
N ALA A 59 11.24 12.38 20.36
CA ALA A 59 11.56 11.15 19.64
C ALA A 59 10.48 10.07 19.75
N PRO A 60 10.11 9.41 18.64
CA PRO A 60 9.19 8.28 18.71
C PRO A 60 9.80 7.18 19.61
N PRO A 61 9.00 6.46 20.40
CA PRO A 61 9.48 5.36 21.22
C PRO A 61 10.04 4.19 20.37
N HIS A 62 11.15 3.59 20.82
CA HIS A 62 11.79 2.48 20.12
C HIS A 62 10.80 1.32 19.88
N PRO A 63 10.82 0.62 18.73
CA PRO A 63 9.73 -0.29 18.38
C PRO A 63 9.60 -1.50 19.33
N ASP A 64 10.66 -1.90 20.01
CA ASP A 64 10.58 -2.93 21.07
C ASP A 64 10.01 -2.41 22.40
N LEU A 65 10.10 -1.10 22.67
CA LEU A 65 9.40 -0.45 23.78
C LEU A 65 7.89 -0.38 23.49
N VAL A 66 7.49 0.02 22.28
CA VAL A 66 6.09 -0.02 21.83
C VAL A 66 5.52 -1.44 21.93
N ARG A 67 6.27 -2.45 21.45
CA ARG A 67 5.88 -3.88 21.59
C ARG A 67 5.89 -4.37 23.04
N ARG A 68 6.68 -3.78 23.94
CA ARG A 68 6.64 -4.07 25.38
C ARG A 68 5.33 -3.54 26.00
N TRP A 69 5.04 -2.27 25.81
CA TRP A 69 3.79 -1.62 26.26
C TRP A 69 2.53 -2.31 25.73
N LYS A 70 2.47 -2.63 24.44
CA LYS A 70 1.34 -3.36 23.80
C LYS A 70 1.09 -4.74 24.44
N ARG A 71 2.13 -5.44 24.91
CA ARG A 71 2.01 -6.73 25.61
C ARG A 71 1.67 -6.60 27.10
N GLU A 72 2.16 -5.55 27.75
CA GLU A 72 1.97 -5.31 29.19
C GLU A 72 0.62 -4.65 29.50
N GLY A 73 -0.09 -4.16 28.47
CA GLY A 73 -1.33 -3.40 28.60
C GLY A 73 -1.11 -1.96 29.06
N ASP A 74 0.15 -1.52 29.12
CA ASP A 74 0.55 -0.21 29.59
C ASP A 74 0.50 0.83 28.46
N MET A 75 -0.68 1.36 28.20
CA MET A 75 -0.90 2.47 27.26
C MET A 75 -0.62 3.85 27.91
N THR A 76 0.18 3.92 28.99
CA THR A 76 0.19 5.08 29.91
C THR A 76 1.35 6.06 29.78
N LEU A 77 1.62 6.54 28.56
CA LEU A 77 2.00 7.96 28.41
C LEU A 77 0.76 8.90 28.51
N SER A 78 -0.46 8.34 28.53
CA SER A 78 -1.68 9.10 28.80
C SER A 78 -1.88 9.45 30.28
N SER A 79 -1.87 10.75 30.62
CA SER A 79 -2.72 11.43 31.65
C SER A 79 -2.10 12.72 32.23
N GLN A 80 -0.79 12.93 32.11
CA GLN A 80 -0.14 14.20 32.46
C GLN A 80 0.63 14.74 31.26
N LEU A 81 0.19 15.91 30.78
CA LEU A 81 0.92 16.71 29.79
C LEU A 81 2.27 17.13 30.39
N PRO A 82 3.42 16.79 29.78
CA PRO A 82 4.74 17.22 30.26
C PRO A 82 4.92 18.76 30.31
N PHE A 83 4.06 19.46 29.57
CA PHE A 83 4.22 20.85 29.15
C PHE A 83 3.06 21.76 29.56
N ALA A 84 2.24 21.34 30.54
CA ALA A 84 0.98 22.00 30.89
C ALA A 84 1.15 23.48 31.31
N GLY A 85 0.95 24.41 30.36
CA GLY A 85 1.04 25.86 30.58
C GLY A 85 2.23 26.56 29.89
N HIS A 86 3.06 25.83 29.14
CA HIS A 86 4.20 26.39 28.39
C HIS A 86 3.84 26.55 26.90
N ASP A 87 4.43 27.55 26.23
CA ASP A 87 4.39 27.67 24.77
C ASP A 87 5.55 26.88 24.17
N LEU A 88 5.22 25.78 23.49
CA LEU A 88 6.19 24.84 22.91
C LEU A 88 6.65 25.23 21.51
N ARG A 89 6.11 26.30 20.93
CA ARG A 89 6.46 26.68 19.57
C ARG A 89 7.85 27.31 19.57
N PRO A 90 8.78 26.85 18.70
CA PRO A 90 10.05 27.53 18.51
C PRO A 90 9.85 28.99 18.13
N GLY A 91 10.34 29.91 18.97
CA GLY A 91 10.36 31.35 18.65
C GLY A 91 11.18 31.74 17.40
N ARG A 92 11.97 30.80 16.85
CA ARG A 92 12.71 30.83 15.58
C ARG A 92 12.89 29.37 15.14
N TYR A 93 12.62 29.08 13.86
CA TYR A 93 13.13 27.87 13.19
C TYR A 93 14.40 28.26 12.42
N ALA A 94 15.31 27.31 12.23
CA ALA A 94 16.47 27.49 11.38
C ALA A 94 16.09 27.61 9.90
N ILE A 95 16.86 28.40 9.15
CA ILE A 95 16.72 28.55 7.71
C ILE A 95 18.00 28.00 7.07
N PRO A 96 17.93 27.07 6.10
CA PRO A 96 19.12 26.47 5.50
C PRO A 96 20.11 27.51 4.96
N MET A 97 21.39 27.28 5.23
CA MET A 97 22.45 28.19 4.80
C MET A 97 22.57 28.20 3.27
N LYS A 98 22.73 29.40 2.70
CA LYS A 98 22.74 29.63 1.25
C LYS A 98 23.93 29.00 0.50
N ASP A 99 24.92 28.48 1.22
CA ASP A 99 26.05 27.71 0.70
C ASP A 99 25.94 26.19 0.98
N GLY A 100 24.84 25.74 1.59
CA GLY A 100 24.59 24.33 1.91
C GLY A 100 25.48 23.77 3.01
N ILE A 101 25.98 24.61 3.93
CA ILE A 101 26.86 24.19 5.03
C ILE A 101 26.27 24.65 6.38
N GLU A 102 25.77 23.71 7.18
CA GLU A 102 25.24 24.00 8.51
C GLU A 102 26.32 23.87 9.59
N TYR A 103 26.37 24.80 10.54
CA TYR A 103 27.32 24.78 11.65
C TYR A 103 26.62 24.28 12.91
N VAL A 104 26.92 23.04 13.32
CA VAL A 104 26.25 22.39 14.45
C VAL A 104 27.14 22.38 15.67
N LEU A 105 26.75 23.11 16.71
CA LEU A 105 27.45 23.15 17.99
C LEU A 105 27.05 21.94 18.85
N VAL A 106 27.92 20.92 18.90
CA VAL A 106 27.69 19.72 19.72
C VAL A 106 28.33 19.89 21.10
N ILE A 107 27.52 19.87 22.16
CA ILE A 107 27.98 19.92 23.57
C ILE A 107 27.79 18.53 24.20
N ARG A 108 28.82 18.00 24.86
CA ARG A 108 28.81 16.68 25.52
C ARG A 108 28.75 16.81 27.04
N VAL A 109 27.72 16.26 27.69
CA VAL A 109 27.51 16.40 29.14
C VAL A 109 27.36 15.06 29.88
N ASP A 110 27.94 14.94 31.07
CA ASP A 110 27.84 13.74 31.91
C ASP A 110 27.47 14.04 33.37
N PHE A 111 27.13 13.02 34.14
CA PHE A 111 26.42 13.18 35.41
C PHE A 111 27.17 12.55 36.61
N PRO A 112 26.90 13.00 37.86
CA PRO A 112 27.47 12.42 39.08
C PRO A 112 27.20 10.92 39.26
N ASP A 113 26.15 10.39 38.63
CA ASP A 113 25.69 9.01 38.72
C ASP A 113 25.64 8.25 37.38
N LYS A 114 25.66 8.97 36.25
CA LYS A 114 25.87 8.40 34.91
C LYS A 114 27.04 9.13 34.23
N PRO A 115 28.30 8.71 34.48
CA PRO A 115 29.46 9.21 33.75
C PRO A 115 29.43 8.76 32.29
N ALA A 116 30.06 9.53 31.40
CA ALA A 116 30.18 9.16 29.99
C ALA A 116 31.06 7.91 29.77
N VAL A 117 30.78 7.20 28.68
CA VAL A 117 31.44 5.94 28.31
C VAL A 117 32.22 6.08 26.99
N ARG A 118 31.67 6.79 26.00
CA ARG A 118 32.30 6.93 24.67
C ARG A 118 33.32 8.06 24.59
N SER A 119 34.34 7.82 23.78
CA SER A 119 35.40 8.79 23.46
C SER A 119 34.88 9.99 22.66
N LYS A 120 35.69 11.05 22.59
CA LYS A 120 35.40 12.19 21.73
C LYS A 120 35.28 11.80 20.26
N GLU A 121 36.17 10.93 19.77
CA GLU A 121 36.24 10.57 18.35
C GLU A 121 35.04 9.72 17.89
N GLU A 122 34.52 8.86 18.76
CA GLU A 122 33.24 8.17 18.51
C GLU A 122 32.08 9.16 18.36
N VAL A 123 31.97 10.13 19.27
CA VAL A 123 30.89 11.14 19.24
C VAL A 123 31.04 12.11 18.06
N ASP A 124 32.25 12.62 17.79
CA ASP A 124 32.54 13.42 16.59
C ASP A 124 32.18 12.64 15.33
N GLY A 125 32.41 11.32 15.32
CA GLY A 125 32.04 10.42 14.24
C GLY A 125 30.54 10.34 13.96
N PHE A 126 29.69 10.45 14.98
CA PHE A 126 28.22 10.43 14.86
C PHE A 126 27.65 11.68 14.19
N PHE A 127 28.28 12.83 14.37
CA PHE A 127 27.81 14.09 13.77
C PHE A 127 28.55 14.44 12.47
N PHE A 128 29.87 14.19 12.40
CA PHE A 128 30.75 14.76 11.37
C PHE A 128 31.54 13.73 10.54
N GLY A 129 31.34 12.43 10.78
CA GLY A 129 31.94 11.35 9.97
C GLY A 129 31.52 11.43 8.50
N ARG A 130 32.40 11.04 7.55
CA ARG A 130 32.19 11.27 6.10
C ARG A 130 32.10 10.00 5.25
N ASP A 131 32.39 8.87 5.88
CA ASP A 131 32.57 7.52 5.36
C ASP A 131 31.85 6.48 6.25
N GLN A 132 31.03 6.96 7.19
CA GLN A 132 30.17 6.17 8.07
C GLN A 132 28.84 6.91 8.33
N VAL A 133 27.85 6.18 8.83
CA VAL A 133 26.54 6.71 9.25
C VAL A 133 26.75 7.85 10.25
N SER A 134 26.31 9.05 9.87
CA SER A 134 26.46 10.28 10.66
C SER A 134 25.42 11.33 10.22
N LEU A 135 25.27 12.41 11.01
CA LEU A 135 24.42 13.54 10.63
C LEU A 135 24.90 14.18 9.30
N TYR A 136 26.21 14.26 9.09
CA TYR A 136 26.81 14.71 7.82
C TYR A 136 26.43 13.83 6.63
N THR A 137 26.54 12.50 6.72
CA THR A 137 26.24 11.61 5.59
C THR A 137 24.76 11.59 5.30
N TYR A 138 23.90 11.55 6.33
CA TYR A 138 22.45 11.59 6.15
C TYR A 138 21.99 12.87 5.45
N TYR A 139 22.28 14.04 6.02
CA TYR A 139 21.82 15.32 5.46
C TYR A 139 22.42 15.63 4.09
N LYS A 140 23.62 15.12 3.79
CA LYS A 140 24.19 15.19 2.44
C LYS A 140 23.44 14.33 1.42
N GLU A 141 22.96 13.14 1.81
CA GLU A 141 22.23 12.25 0.91
C GLU A 141 20.80 12.73 0.68
N VAL A 142 20.01 12.91 1.74
CA VAL A 142 18.58 13.26 1.63
C VAL A 142 18.31 14.62 0.99
N SER A 143 19.29 15.53 1.03
CA SER A 143 19.25 16.84 0.37
C SER A 143 19.80 16.86 -1.06
N TYR A 144 20.26 15.72 -1.60
CA TYR A 144 20.96 15.63 -2.89
C TYR A 144 22.21 16.54 -2.94
N GLY A 145 22.92 16.63 -1.81
CA GLY A 145 24.09 17.47 -1.62
C GLY A 145 23.81 18.96 -1.41
N LYS A 146 22.55 19.38 -1.29
CA LYS A 146 22.15 20.79 -1.06
C LYS A 146 22.35 21.24 0.40
N MET A 147 22.57 20.31 1.34
CA MET A 147 22.91 20.56 2.74
C MET A 147 24.05 19.63 3.19
N THR A 148 24.96 20.12 4.03
CA THR A 148 26.08 19.37 4.62
C THR A 148 26.41 19.89 6.01
N ILE A 149 26.85 19.01 6.91
CA ILE A 149 27.08 19.34 8.32
C ILE A 149 28.55 19.68 8.60
N SER A 150 28.79 20.72 9.40
CA SER A 150 30.12 21.15 9.83
C SER A 150 30.16 21.31 11.36
N PRO A 151 31.27 20.96 12.03
CA PRO A 151 31.46 21.26 13.45
C PRO A 151 31.69 22.76 13.72
N GLY A 152 31.73 23.61 12.68
CA GLY A 152 32.07 25.02 12.80
C GLY A 152 33.50 25.25 13.31
N PRO A 153 33.80 26.45 13.86
CA PRO A 153 35.17 26.83 14.21
C PRO A 153 35.81 26.02 15.36
N MET A 154 35.02 25.28 16.15
CA MET A 154 35.56 24.40 17.20
C MET A 154 36.13 23.09 16.67
N GLY A 155 35.85 22.70 15.41
CA GLY A 155 36.46 21.54 14.76
C GLY A 155 35.99 20.16 15.26
N GLY A 156 35.10 20.10 16.26
CA GLY A 156 34.40 18.91 16.72
C GLY A 156 33.50 19.23 17.91
N SER A 157 32.94 18.20 18.55
CA SER A 157 32.14 18.33 19.76
C SER A 157 32.93 18.87 20.96
N LEU A 158 32.24 19.51 21.91
CA LEU A 158 32.82 20.15 23.09
C LEU A 158 32.65 19.31 24.37
N PRO A 159 33.58 19.44 25.35
CA PRO A 159 34.85 20.17 25.25
C PRO A 159 35.82 19.47 24.30
N LEU A 160 36.94 20.12 23.97
CA LEU A 160 37.90 19.60 22.98
C LEU A 160 38.72 18.37 23.44
N GLY A 161 38.59 17.92 24.70
CA GLY A 161 39.26 16.73 25.23
C GLY A 161 38.28 15.63 25.67
N GLU A 162 38.79 14.45 26.03
CA GLU A 162 37.96 13.27 26.32
C GLU A 162 36.93 13.42 27.45
N LYS A 163 37.15 14.32 28.42
CA LYS A 163 36.23 14.49 29.56
C LYS A 163 35.02 15.35 29.16
N TRP A 164 33.83 14.78 29.26
CA TRP A 164 32.56 15.50 29.04
C TRP A 164 32.32 16.54 30.16
N TYR A 165 31.43 17.53 29.94
CA TYR A 165 31.12 18.52 30.96
C TYR A 165 30.24 17.91 32.07
N ARG A 166 30.74 17.89 33.31
CA ARG A 166 30.00 17.35 34.46
C ARG A 166 28.86 18.29 34.90
N MET A 167 27.62 17.85 34.75
CA MET A 167 26.43 18.53 35.25
C MET A 167 26.36 18.52 36.78
N PRO A 168 25.79 19.56 37.42
CA PRO A 168 25.77 19.69 38.89
C PRO A 168 24.77 18.74 39.57
N LYS A 169 23.76 18.25 38.85
CA LYS A 169 22.76 17.30 39.35
C LYS A 169 22.88 15.96 38.63
N ARG A 170 22.20 14.95 39.18
CA ARG A 170 22.11 13.57 38.67
C ARG A 170 21.41 13.51 37.32
N MET A 171 21.74 12.50 36.50
CA MET A 171 20.97 12.21 35.28
C MET A 171 19.50 11.96 35.62
N SER A 172 19.27 11.16 36.68
CA SER A 172 17.94 10.87 37.20
C SER A 172 17.19 12.09 37.70
N TYR A 173 17.86 13.22 37.96
CA TYR A 173 17.14 14.46 38.25
C TYR A 173 16.61 15.11 36.98
N TYR A 174 17.33 15.07 35.86
CA TYR A 174 16.88 15.74 34.64
C TYR A 174 15.82 14.93 33.89
N GLY A 175 15.91 13.59 33.91
CA GLY A 175 14.90 12.69 33.33
C GLY A 175 13.60 12.57 34.14
N GLU A 176 13.70 12.37 35.47
CA GLU A 176 12.56 12.08 36.34
C GLU A 176 11.43 13.11 36.20
N GLY A 177 10.23 12.61 35.93
CA GLY A 177 9.01 13.40 35.85
C GLY A 177 8.35 13.43 34.47
N ARG A 178 8.81 12.61 33.51
CA ARG A 178 8.26 12.48 32.14
C ARG A 178 8.37 13.79 31.36
N MET A 179 9.55 14.08 30.81
CA MET A 179 9.84 15.25 29.96
C MET A 179 9.52 16.62 30.61
N MET A 180 9.86 16.82 31.89
CA MET A 180 9.64 18.11 32.57
C MET A 180 10.49 19.24 31.96
N LEU A 181 9.89 20.08 31.11
CA LEU A 181 10.58 21.12 30.32
C LEU A 181 11.50 22.04 31.15
N ASP A 182 11.09 22.47 32.34
CA ASP A 182 11.92 23.26 33.26
C ASP A 182 13.25 22.58 33.59
N ARG A 183 13.28 21.25 33.73
CA ARG A 183 14.49 20.46 34.00
C ARG A 183 15.39 20.39 32.76
N TYR A 184 14.84 20.33 31.55
CA TYR A 184 15.60 20.39 30.30
C TYR A 184 16.17 21.79 30.05
N HIS A 185 15.38 22.86 30.26
CA HIS A 185 15.87 24.24 30.26
C HIS A 185 16.96 24.47 31.30
N GLU A 186 16.93 23.79 32.46
CA GLU A 186 18.03 23.81 33.42
C GLU A 186 19.25 22.99 32.95
N LEU A 187 19.05 21.79 32.38
CA LEU A 187 20.12 20.97 31.83
C LEU A 187 20.91 21.73 30.76
N ILE A 188 20.22 22.31 29.78
CA ILE A 188 20.79 23.10 28.69
C ILE A 188 21.53 24.33 29.24
N ARG A 189 20.98 25.02 30.25
CA ARG A 189 21.66 26.14 30.92
C ARG A 189 22.96 25.70 31.59
N ASN A 190 22.92 24.63 32.38
CA ASN A 190 24.11 24.06 33.02
C ASN A 190 25.17 23.61 31.98
N ALA A 191 24.73 23.11 30.82
CA ALA A 191 25.60 22.73 29.70
C ALA A 191 26.28 23.94 29.05
N CYS A 192 25.53 25.01 28.77
CA CYS A 192 26.06 26.24 28.18
C CYS A 192 26.96 26.99 29.17
N ASP A 193 26.55 27.14 30.44
CA ASP A 193 27.36 27.74 31.50
C ASP A 193 28.69 26.98 31.75
N ALA A 194 28.73 25.67 31.49
CA ALA A 194 29.96 24.89 31.55
C ALA A 194 30.90 25.19 30.37
N ALA A 195 30.33 25.35 29.17
CA ALA A 195 31.01 25.50 27.89
C ALA A 195 31.41 26.95 27.52
N ASP A 196 30.76 27.97 28.09
CA ASP A 196 30.94 29.41 27.82
C ASP A 196 32.41 29.90 27.82
N ARG A 197 33.29 29.27 28.60
CA ARG A 197 34.73 29.60 28.61
C ARG A 197 35.51 29.08 27.38
N ASP A 198 34.96 28.06 26.72
CA ASP A 198 35.62 27.18 25.74
C ASP A 198 35.09 27.40 24.31
N VAL A 199 33.96 28.11 24.13
CA VAL A 199 33.37 28.45 22.83
C VAL A 199 32.86 29.89 22.81
N ASP A 200 33.03 30.55 21.67
CA ASP A 200 32.37 31.83 21.34
C ASP A 200 31.08 31.50 20.56
N PHE A 201 29.93 31.60 21.22
CA PHE A 201 28.64 31.22 20.64
C PHE A 201 28.26 32.07 19.41
N SER A 202 28.77 33.31 19.31
CA SER A 202 28.57 34.17 18.12
C SER A 202 29.31 33.66 16.87
N LYS A 203 30.01 32.53 16.95
CA LYS A 203 30.60 31.82 15.80
C LYS A 203 29.69 30.75 15.19
N TYR A 204 28.53 30.53 15.82
CA TYR A 204 27.45 29.66 15.35
C TYR A 204 26.17 30.46 15.02
N ASP A 205 26.27 31.80 14.97
CA ASP A 205 25.33 32.71 14.32
C ASP A 205 25.91 33.03 12.94
N ARG A 206 25.44 32.33 11.90
CA ARG A 206 26.04 32.37 10.56
C ARG A 206 25.33 33.31 9.59
N ASP A 207 24.02 33.52 9.73
CA ASP A 207 23.27 34.44 8.88
C ASP A 207 23.23 35.88 9.44
N GLY A 208 23.53 36.05 10.74
CA GLY A 208 23.54 37.33 11.44
C GLY A 208 22.19 37.73 12.04
N ASP A 209 21.22 36.81 12.19
CA ASP A 209 19.91 37.10 12.77
C ASP A 209 19.94 37.30 14.31
N GLY A 210 21.07 36.96 14.96
CA GLY A 210 21.28 37.09 16.39
C GLY A 210 20.96 35.83 17.21
N TYR A 211 20.83 34.68 16.56
CA TYR A 211 20.65 33.36 17.17
C TYR A 211 21.82 32.41 16.85
N VAL A 212 22.08 31.46 17.74
CA VAL A 212 22.87 30.26 17.41
C VAL A 212 22.00 29.39 16.50
N ASP A 213 22.51 29.07 15.31
CA ASP A 213 21.75 28.38 14.26
C ASP A 213 21.31 26.99 14.68
N HIS A 214 22.26 26.17 15.16
CA HIS A 214 22.05 24.80 15.58
C HIS A 214 22.90 24.45 16.79
N LEU A 215 22.28 23.91 17.84
CA LEU A 215 22.96 23.37 19.01
C LEU A 215 22.37 21.99 19.35
N MET A 216 23.24 20.98 19.42
CA MET A 216 22.87 19.64 19.85
C MET A 216 23.57 19.29 21.17
N LEU A 217 22.81 18.80 22.13
CA LEU A 217 23.28 18.42 23.45
C LEU A 217 23.23 16.90 23.58
N ILE A 218 24.40 16.24 23.50
CA ILE A 218 24.49 14.81 23.76
C ILE A 218 24.78 14.57 25.24
N HIS A 219 23.91 13.81 25.90
CA HIS A 219 24.04 13.47 27.31
C HIS A 219 24.55 12.05 27.52
N ALA A 220 25.37 11.83 28.54
CA ALA A 220 25.80 10.50 28.94
C ALA A 220 24.60 9.64 29.33
N GLY A 221 24.66 8.34 29.01
CA GLY A 221 23.60 7.39 29.30
C GLY A 221 22.56 7.15 28.20
N ASP A 222 21.61 6.30 28.52
CA ASP A 222 20.64 5.73 27.59
C ASP A 222 19.40 6.64 27.42
N ASP A 223 18.67 6.47 26.32
CA ASP A 223 17.45 7.21 26.02
C ASP A 223 16.25 6.61 26.76
N GLU A 224 15.35 7.44 27.30
CA GLU A 224 14.05 7.00 27.81
C GLU A 224 13.19 6.41 26.66
N ALA A 225 13.29 6.96 25.43
CA ALA A 225 12.60 6.44 24.26
C ALA A 225 13.03 5.00 23.88
N SER A 226 14.27 4.61 24.22
CA SER A 226 14.78 3.24 23.99
C SER A 226 14.62 2.34 25.21
N SER A 227 14.91 2.83 26.41
CA SER A 227 14.92 2.02 27.64
C SER A 227 13.52 1.86 28.25
N GLY A 228 12.68 2.89 28.11
CA GLY A 228 11.42 3.06 28.83
C GLY A 228 11.59 3.14 30.34
N ARG A 229 12.63 3.85 30.81
CA ARG A 229 12.90 4.12 32.23
C ARG A 229 12.77 5.61 32.51
N PHE A 230 11.85 5.97 33.38
CA PHE A 230 11.57 7.37 33.75
C PHE A 230 12.74 8.11 34.44
N GLU A 231 13.86 7.45 34.74
CA GLU A 231 15.10 8.06 35.25
C GLU A 231 16.16 8.33 34.17
N ASP A 232 16.05 7.75 32.97
CA ASP A 232 16.82 8.15 31.78
C ASP A 232 16.20 9.44 31.19
N ILE A 233 16.84 10.07 30.20
CA ILE A 233 16.36 11.32 29.55
C ILE A 233 15.80 10.94 28.18
N TRP A 234 14.67 11.54 27.77
CA TRP A 234 14.04 11.31 26.47
C TRP A 234 14.65 12.25 25.42
N SER A 235 15.11 11.73 24.28
CA SER A 235 15.65 12.60 23.20
C SER A 235 14.57 13.51 22.62
N MET A 236 14.80 14.82 22.58
CA MET A 236 13.81 15.80 22.10
C MET A 236 14.41 17.16 21.73
N LEU A 237 13.84 17.84 20.71
CA LEU A 237 14.11 19.25 20.43
C LEU A 237 13.41 20.10 21.48
N ILE A 238 14.22 20.78 22.29
CA ILE A 238 13.75 21.66 23.34
C ILE A 238 13.56 23.08 22.77
N PRO A 239 12.31 23.57 22.68
CA PRO A 239 12.00 24.88 22.13
C PRO A 239 12.18 26.00 23.17
N SER A 240 12.26 27.23 22.67
CA SER A 240 12.12 28.47 23.45
C SER A 240 13.00 28.56 24.71
N VAL A 241 14.20 27.99 24.64
CA VAL A 241 15.28 27.99 25.66
C VAL A 241 15.67 29.42 26.08
N ASN A 242 15.70 30.36 25.13
CA ASN A 242 15.93 31.80 25.33
C ASN A 242 17.16 32.17 26.19
N LEU A 243 18.21 31.36 26.16
CA LEU A 243 19.51 31.70 26.78
C LEU A 243 20.28 32.69 25.90
N ARG A 244 21.26 33.38 26.48
CA ARG A 244 22.05 34.40 25.77
C ARG A 244 23.51 34.41 26.21
N TYR A 245 24.40 34.13 25.25
CA TYR A 245 25.86 34.12 25.41
C TYR A 245 26.50 34.84 24.20
N ASP A 246 27.66 35.47 24.37
CA ASP A 246 28.38 36.27 23.33
C ASP A 246 27.54 37.30 22.54
N GLY A 247 26.40 37.70 23.09
CA GLY A 247 25.45 38.62 22.46
C GLY A 247 24.31 37.95 21.68
N VAL A 248 24.47 36.69 21.26
CA VAL A 248 23.50 35.90 20.48
C VAL A 248 22.57 35.07 21.38
N ARG A 249 21.46 34.55 20.85
CA ARG A 249 20.46 33.75 21.59
C ARG A 249 20.50 32.27 21.22
N ILE A 250 20.38 31.40 22.21
CA ILE A 250 20.10 29.97 22.00
C ILE A 250 18.60 29.77 22.21
N ASN A 251 17.87 29.44 21.13
CA ASN A 251 16.40 29.31 21.17
C ASN A 251 15.94 27.85 21.18
N ASN A 252 16.52 27.02 20.33
CA ASN A 252 16.22 25.59 20.24
C ASN A 252 17.49 24.80 20.62
N VAL A 253 17.33 23.61 21.18
CA VAL A 253 18.42 22.64 21.38
C VAL A 253 17.89 21.22 21.21
N ALA A 254 18.47 20.45 20.28
CA ALA A 254 18.18 19.02 20.19
C ALA A 254 18.95 18.28 21.29
N VAL A 255 18.23 17.67 22.23
CA VAL A 255 18.81 16.86 23.31
C VAL A 255 18.77 15.41 22.88
N VAL A 256 19.92 14.72 22.88
CA VAL A 256 20.04 13.32 22.41
C VAL A 256 20.89 12.46 23.36
N ALA A 257 20.61 11.16 23.40
CA ALA A 257 21.29 10.22 24.29
C ALA A 257 22.61 9.66 23.75
N GLU A 258 23.51 9.27 24.65
CA GLU A 258 24.71 8.48 24.32
C GLU A 258 24.35 7.02 24.00
N GLU A 259 23.38 6.43 24.68
CA GLU A 259 23.01 5.00 24.57
C GLU A 259 24.20 4.03 24.67
N PRO A 260 24.98 4.06 25.77
CA PRO A 260 26.12 3.16 25.96
C PRO A 260 25.73 1.68 26.13
N SER A 261 24.43 1.36 26.30
CA SER A 261 23.93 -0.02 26.21
C SER A 261 23.98 -0.61 24.79
N TYR A 262 24.20 0.23 23.76
CA TYR A 262 24.22 -0.15 22.36
C TYR A 262 25.60 0.14 21.71
N LEU A 263 25.97 -0.66 20.70
CA LEU A 263 27.28 -0.55 20.01
C LEU A 263 27.48 0.83 19.36
N LYS A 264 26.39 1.38 18.81
CA LYS A 264 26.20 2.78 18.40
C LYS A 264 24.80 3.20 18.89
N PRO A 265 24.53 4.49 19.13
CA PRO A 265 23.18 4.95 19.40
C PRO A 265 22.29 4.83 18.15
N HIS A 266 20.98 4.97 18.31
CA HIS A 266 20.01 5.00 17.21
C HIS A 266 20.12 6.34 16.46
N LEU A 267 21.10 6.43 15.56
CA LEU A 267 21.49 7.70 14.91
C LEU A 267 20.35 8.35 14.10
N GLY A 268 19.36 7.60 13.61
CA GLY A 268 18.16 8.20 13.02
C GLY A 268 17.41 9.15 13.96
N ILE A 269 17.45 8.94 15.28
CA ILE A 269 16.89 9.90 16.26
C ILE A 269 17.69 11.20 16.27
N PHE A 270 19.02 11.13 16.14
CA PHE A 270 19.85 12.34 16.02
C PHE A 270 19.50 13.13 14.74
N PHE A 271 19.08 12.43 13.68
CA PHE A 271 18.74 13.05 12.41
C PHE A 271 17.32 13.64 12.43
N HIS A 272 16.39 12.95 13.10
CA HIS A 272 15.00 13.34 13.35
C HIS A 272 14.93 14.63 14.19
N GLU A 273 15.58 14.64 15.36
CA GLU A 273 15.61 15.81 16.26
C GLU A 273 16.29 17.04 15.64
N PHE A 274 17.23 16.83 14.73
CA PHE A 274 17.84 17.91 13.95
C PHE A 274 16.90 18.48 12.86
N PHE A 275 15.97 17.67 12.33
CA PHE A 275 15.03 18.14 11.31
C PHE A 275 13.96 19.07 11.89
N HIS A 276 13.51 18.81 13.13
CA HIS A 276 12.60 19.69 13.85
C HIS A 276 13.11 21.13 13.98
N ASP A 277 14.44 21.34 13.98
CA ASP A 277 15.03 22.68 14.10
C ASP A 277 14.73 23.55 12.88
N PHE A 278 14.57 22.95 11.69
CA PHE A 278 14.04 23.59 10.47
C PHE A 278 12.51 23.70 10.45
N GLY A 279 11.83 23.29 11.52
CA GLY A 279 10.38 23.35 11.69
C GLY A 279 9.61 22.10 11.29
N ALA A 280 10.30 21.01 10.96
CA ALA A 280 9.64 19.79 10.53
C ALA A 280 8.69 19.19 11.59
N PRO A 281 7.45 18.82 11.22
CA PRO A 281 6.50 18.19 12.12
C PRO A 281 6.67 16.66 12.17
N ASP A 282 6.22 16.08 13.28
CA ASP A 282 5.97 14.66 13.44
C ASP A 282 4.87 14.16 12.48
N LEU A 283 5.13 13.01 11.85
CA LEU A 283 4.20 12.27 10.98
C LEU A 283 3.84 10.92 11.62
N TYR A 284 3.45 10.97 12.91
CA TYR A 284 2.91 9.83 13.68
C TYR A 284 1.94 10.29 14.79
N SER A 285 1.20 9.33 15.33
CA SER A 285 0.06 9.49 16.25
C SER A 285 0.42 9.91 17.68
N GLY A 286 1.71 9.93 18.04
CA GLY A 286 2.21 10.25 19.37
C GLY A 286 2.92 9.07 20.06
N SER A 287 2.49 8.71 21.27
CA SER A 287 3.19 7.73 22.14
C SER A 287 2.65 6.30 22.07
N VAL A 288 1.51 6.10 21.41
CA VAL A 288 0.83 4.81 21.24
C VAL A 288 0.63 4.62 19.74
N ALA A 289 0.85 3.40 19.25
CA ALA A 289 0.74 3.12 17.84
C ALA A 289 -0.68 3.39 17.31
N GLY A 290 -0.79 4.07 16.18
CA GLY A 290 -2.05 4.44 15.53
C GLY A 290 -1.96 4.44 14.00
N PRO A 291 -3.09 4.60 13.29
CA PRO A 291 -3.15 4.40 11.84
C PRO A 291 -2.43 5.48 11.02
N HIS A 292 -2.07 6.62 11.62
CA HIS A 292 -1.23 7.64 10.96
C HIS A 292 0.28 7.43 11.18
N ASP A 293 0.69 6.26 11.71
CA ASP A 293 2.10 5.93 11.90
C ASP A 293 2.64 5.23 10.65
N GLN A 294 3.87 5.55 10.25
CA GLN A 294 4.53 4.88 9.13
C GLN A 294 6.04 4.70 9.34
N GLN A 295 6.65 3.91 8.46
CA GLN A 295 8.05 3.50 8.53
C GLN A 295 8.91 3.93 7.32
N TRP A 296 8.36 4.80 6.46
CA TRP A 296 8.94 5.25 5.18
C TRP A 296 9.51 6.67 5.21
N SER A 297 9.17 7.47 6.22
CA SER A 297 9.71 8.81 6.45
C SER A 297 10.51 8.85 7.75
N LEU A 298 11.63 9.57 7.78
CA LEU A 298 12.37 9.89 9.02
C LEU A 298 11.48 10.45 10.14
N MET A 299 10.43 11.20 9.77
CA MET A 299 9.49 11.81 10.71
C MET A 299 8.30 10.89 11.06
N GLY A 300 8.30 9.64 10.61
CA GLY A 300 7.36 8.61 11.06
C GLY A 300 7.80 7.90 12.33
N MET A 301 6.86 7.20 12.98
CA MET A 301 7.09 6.46 14.23
C MET A 301 8.28 5.48 14.13
N PHE A 302 8.44 4.81 12.99
CA PHE A 302 9.40 3.71 12.85
C PHE A 302 10.55 3.99 11.85
N GLY A 303 10.41 5.03 11.02
CA GLY A 303 11.43 5.47 10.06
C GLY A 303 12.82 5.76 10.66
N PRO A 304 12.97 6.48 11.80
CA PRO A 304 14.28 6.78 12.36
C PRO A 304 14.95 5.54 13.01
N TYR A 305 14.21 4.46 13.21
CA TYR A 305 14.73 3.20 13.74
C TYR A 305 15.12 2.17 12.66
N GLN A 306 14.92 2.45 11.37
CA GLN A 306 15.26 1.51 10.31
C GLN A 306 16.76 1.10 10.34
N GLY A 307 17.02 -0.15 9.96
CA GLY A 307 18.33 -0.78 10.07
C GLY A 307 18.29 -2.18 10.69
N ALA A 308 19.46 -2.83 10.74
CA ALA A 308 19.59 -4.21 11.22
C ALA A 308 19.10 -4.38 12.67
N ASN A 309 18.00 -5.13 12.86
CA ASN A 309 17.29 -5.29 14.13
C ASN A 309 16.73 -3.97 14.72
N ARG A 310 16.27 -3.06 13.86
CA ARG A 310 15.68 -1.75 14.22
C ARG A 310 16.64 -0.83 14.99
N ASN A 311 17.92 -0.88 14.62
CA ASN A 311 19.02 -0.18 15.31
C ASN A 311 19.21 1.31 14.93
N GLY A 312 18.37 1.89 14.09
CA GLY A 312 18.47 3.30 13.68
C GLY A 312 19.78 3.67 12.97
N LEU A 313 20.49 2.70 12.37
CA LEU A 313 21.73 2.95 11.60
C LEU A 313 21.52 2.97 10.08
N ALA A 314 20.33 2.63 9.59
CA ALA A 314 19.92 2.89 8.22
C ALA A 314 18.50 3.47 8.21
N PRO A 315 18.28 4.63 8.90
CA PRO A 315 16.97 5.28 8.98
C PRO A 315 16.43 5.60 7.58
N ALA A 316 15.10 5.70 7.50
CA ALA A 316 14.43 6.06 6.26
C ALA A 316 14.82 7.48 5.79
N HIS A 317 14.78 7.74 4.48
CA HIS A 317 14.77 9.12 3.96
C HIS A 317 13.57 9.91 4.52
N ILE A 318 13.70 11.24 4.57
CA ILE A 318 12.56 12.14 4.72
C ILE A 318 11.65 11.97 3.48
N CYS A 319 10.34 11.81 3.65
CA CYS A 319 9.40 11.67 2.53
C CYS A 319 9.32 12.94 1.64
N GLY A 320 8.89 12.77 0.40
CA GLY A 320 8.86 13.82 -0.62
C GLY A 320 8.07 15.08 -0.23
N TYR A 321 6.97 14.94 0.52
CA TYR A 321 6.20 16.08 1.03
C TYR A 321 7.08 17.00 1.89
N LEU A 322 7.76 16.46 2.91
CA LEU A 322 8.63 17.28 3.75
C LEU A 322 9.91 17.69 3.01
N LYS A 323 10.50 16.86 2.11
CA LYS A 323 11.63 17.32 1.28
C LYS A 323 11.28 18.49 0.36
N TRP A 324 10.00 18.66 -0.01
CA TRP A 324 9.49 19.80 -0.78
C TRP A 324 9.19 21.01 0.12
N ASP A 325 8.69 20.77 1.34
CA ASP A 325 8.20 21.79 2.25
C ASP A 325 8.42 21.39 3.72
N PHE A 326 9.56 21.78 4.31
CA PHE A 326 10.05 21.16 5.55
C PHE A 326 9.06 21.20 6.71
N ASP A 327 8.35 22.31 6.92
CA ASP A 327 7.46 22.51 8.08
C ASP A 327 5.97 22.18 7.80
N ALA A 328 5.65 21.72 6.59
CA ALA A 328 4.28 21.45 6.12
C ALA A 328 3.33 22.67 6.17
N ARG A 329 3.84 23.88 5.87
CA ARG A 329 3.09 25.16 5.94
C ARG A 329 3.10 25.92 4.59
N PRO A 330 2.33 25.46 3.57
CA PRO A 330 2.17 26.19 2.31
C PRO A 330 1.85 27.69 2.47
N GLU A 331 1.20 28.09 3.57
CA GLU A 331 0.87 29.48 3.87
C GLU A 331 2.08 30.41 4.14
N ASN A 332 3.27 29.88 4.44
CA ASN A 332 4.50 30.68 4.58
C ASN A 332 5.40 30.65 3.32
N GLY A 333 4.92 29.99 2.26
CA GLY A 333 5.71 29.57 1.10
C GLY A 333 6.27 28.16 1.30
N ARG A 334 6.71 27.51 0.22
CA ARG A 334 7.32 26.17 0.33
C ARG A 334 8.83 26.24 0.31
N HIS A 335 9.48 25.72 1.35
CA HIS A 335 10.93 25.88 1.57
C HIS A 335 11.60 24.53 1.83
N GLY A 336 11.86 23.77 0.76
CA GLY A 336 12.55 22.47 0.81
C GLY A 336 13.71 22.33 -0.20
N TRP A 337 14.27 21.13 -0.30
CA TRP A 337 15.37 20.81 -1.24
C TRP A 337 14.88 20.46 -2.65
N ILE A 338 13.66 19.96 -2.81
CA ILE A 338 13.10 19.49 -4.09
C ILE A 338 11.78 20.19 -4.42
N LYS A 339 11.25 19.94 -5.62
CA LYS A 339 9.89 20.34 -6.01
C LYS A 339 9.27 19.20 -6.84
N PRO A 340 8.00 18.83 -6.64
CA PRO A 340 7.34 17.85 -7.49
C PRO A 340 7.21 18.31 -8.95
N VAL A 341 7.28 17.33 -9.85
CA VAL A 341 6.83 17.43 -11.23
C VAL A 341 5.32 17.26 -11.28
N GLU A 342 4.59 18.31 -11.67
CA GLU A 342 3.12 18.28 -11.76
C GLU A 342 2.66 17.44 -12.96
N ILE A 343 1.82 16.44 -12.73
CA ILE A 343 1.14 15.65 -13.77
C ILE A 343 -0.30 16.17 -13.89
N THR A 344 -0.71 16.58 -15.10
CA THR A 344 -2.00 17.28 -15.33
C THR A 344 -2.79 16.77 -16.55
N GLN A 345 -2.36 15.63 -17.10
CA GLN A 345 -2.96 14.96 -18.26
C GLN A 345 -2.51 13.50 -18.32
N ASN A 346 -3.22 12.67 -19.08
CA ASN A 346 -2.88 11.26 -19.28
C ASN A 346 -1.42 11.11 -19.76
N THR A 347 -0.66 10.24 -19.11
CA THR A 347 0.79 10.08 -19.33
C THR A 347 1.15 8.60 -19.29
N GLU A 348 1.40 8.01 -20.46
CA GLU A 348 1.90 6.63 -20.62
C GLU A 348 3.38 6.50 -20.25
N ALA A 349 3.73 5.35 -19.65
CA ALA A 349 5.11 4.93 -19.41
C ALA A 349 6.02 6.01 -18.75
N LEU A 350 5.47 6.73 -17.79
CA LEU A 350 6.21 7.70 -16.98
C LEU A 350 7.22 6.94 -16.10
N VAL A 351 8.51 7.21 -16.28
CA VAL A 351 9.58 6.59 -15.49
C VAL A 351 9.84 7.42 -14.23
N ILE A 352 9.67 6.79 -13.07
CA ILE A 352 9.96 7.34 -11.74
C ILE A 352 11.35 6.84 -11.30
N PRO A 353 12.37 7.70 -11.23
CA PRO A 353 13.71 7.30 -10.77
C PRO A 353 13.73 7.12 -9.25
N ALA A 354 14.60 6.23 -8.76
CA ALA A 354 14.82 6.01 -7.33
C ALA A 354 15.09 7.32 -6.57
N PHE A 355 14.31 7.54 -5.52
CA PHE A 355 14.27 8.77 -4.74
C PHE A 355 15.55 9.02 -3.95
N GLU A 356 16.35 7.99 -3.70
CA GLU A 356 17.61 8.08 -2.95
C GLU A 356 18.76 8.65 -3.79
N THR A 357 18.81 8.34 -5.09
CA THR A 357 19.97 8.61 -5.96
C THR A 357 19.64 9.31 -7.28
N GLY A 358 18.35 9.55 -7.58
CA GLY A 358 17.89 10.21 -8.79
C GLY A 358 18.12 11.73 -8.85
N ASP A 359 17.66 12.34 -9.94
CA ASP A 359 17.73 13.80 -10.17
C ASP A 359 16.75 14.53 -9.22
N PRO A 360 17.21 15.44 -8.33
CA PRO A 360 16.35 16.14 -7.36
C PRO A 360 15.19 16.92 -7.98
N ASP A 361 15.26 17.26 -9.27
CA ASP A 361 14.20 17.97 -9.97
C ASP A 361 13.21 17.00 -10.68
N LYS A 362 13.37 15.68 -10.50
CA LYS A 362 12.54 14.60 -11.11
C LYS A 362 12.31 13.35 -10.23
N VAL A 363 12.63 13.36 -8.93
CA VAL A 363 12.41 12.23 -8.01
C VAL A 363 11.04 12.21 -7.33
N LEU A 364 10.27 13.31 -7.45
CA LEU A 364 8.95 13.47 -6.86
C LEU A 364 7.98 13.96 -7.91
N TYR A 365 6.80 13.37 -7.97
CA TYR A 365 5.72 13.76 -8.88
C TYR A 365 4.46 14.08 -8.09
N ARG A 366 3.55 14.89 -8.66
CA ARG A 366 2.30 15.32 -8.00
C ARG A 366 1.11 15.20 -8.93
N ILE A 367 -0.03 14.75 -8.38
CA ILE A 367 -1.33 14.75 -9.03
C ILE A 367 -2.33 15.48 -8.12
N ASP A 368 -2.86 16.61 -8.57
CA ASP A 368 -3.91 17.35 -7.85
C ASP A 368 -5.29 16.68 -8.01
N ILE A 369 -5.99 16.41 -6.90
CA ILE A 369 -7.33 15.81 -6.94
C ILE A 369 -8.34 16.85 -7.48
N PRO A 370 -9.13 16.53 -8.53
CA PRO A 370 -10.09 17.44 -9.11
C PRO A 370 -11.07 18.03 -8.10
N GLY A 371 -11.36 19.34 -8.23
CA GLY A 371 -12.26 20.07 -7.33
C GLY A 371 -11.67 20.47 -5.98
N LYS A 372 -10.56 19.88 -5.53
CA LYS A 372 -9.98 20.12 -4.18
C LYS A 372 -9.08 21.35 -4.08
N ASN A 373 -8.99 22.14 -5.16
CA ASN A 373 -8.27 23.43 -5.23
C ASN A 373 -6.75 23.31 -4.97
N GLY A 374 -6.15 22.15 -5.26
CA GLY A 374 -4.71 21.91 -5.11
C GLY A 374 -4.22 21.81 -3.66
N ARG A 375 -5.11 21.49 -2.72
CA ARG A 375 -4.81 21.26 -1.30
C ARG A 375 -5.05 19.80 -0.86
N GLU A 376 -5.44 18.95 -1.79
CA GLU A 376 -5.66 17.52 -1.60
C GLU A 376 -5.09 16.87 -2.87
N PHE A 377 -4.02 16.09 -2.72
CA PHE A 377 -3.21 15.63 -3.84
C PHE A 377 -2.37 14.40 -3.49
N PHE A 378 -2.06 13.61 -4.52
CA PHE A 378 -1.11 12.52 -4.43
C PHE A 378 0.31 13.02 -4.73
N LEU A 379 1.29 12.56 -3.96
CA LEU A 379 2.71 12.63 -4.30
C LEU A 379 3.24 11.22 -4.55
N ILE A 380 4.07 11.07 -5.58
CA ILE A 380 4.59 9.78 -6.05
C ILE A 380 6.11 9.80 -6.00
N GLU A 381 6.71 8.81 -5.33
CA GLU A 381 8.16 8.59 -5.24
C GLU A 381 8.48 7.09 -5.35
N ASN A 382 9.60 6.74 -6.01
CA ASN A 382 10.12 5.37 -6.09
C ASN A 382 11.14 5.17 -4.96
N ARG A 383 10.95 4.18 -4.10
CA ARG A 383 11.89 3.86 -3.00
C ARG A 383 12.53 2.50 -3.25
N GLU A 384 13.87 2.47 -3.31
CA GLU A 384 14.62 1.29 -3.75
C GLU A 384 15.81 0.98 -2.82
N ARG A 385 15.71 -0.14 -2.10
CA ARG A 385 16.70 -0.63 -1.12
C ARG A 385 18.12 -0.77 -1.66
N ASN A 386 18.28 -1.03 -2.95
CA ASN A 386 19.55 -1.27 -3.64
C ASN A 386 19.90 -0.13 -4.61
N SER A 387 19.31 1.06 -4.44
CA SER A 387 19.48 2.28 -5.25
C SER A 387 20.93 2.78 -5.36
N GLY A 388 21.82 2.27 -4.51
CA GLY A 388 23.18 2.76 -4.34
C GLY A 388 23.32 3.86 -3.29
N GLY A 389 22.22 4.26 -2.63
CA GLY A 389 22.23 5.10 -1.45
C GLY A 389 22.88 4.43 -0.23
N MET A 390 23.18 5.24 0.78
CA MET A 390 23.64 4.81 2.10
C MET A 390 22.46 4.48 3.04
N TYR A 391 21.32 5.15 2.84
CA TYR A 391 20.10 5.01 3.63
C TYR A 391 19.02 4.26 2.82
N ASP A 392 17.82 4.08 3.39
CA ASP A 392 16.71 3.28 2.82
C ASP A 392 17.00 1.78 2.53
N THR A 393 18.25 1.32 2.72
CA THR A 393 18.71 -0.08 2.57
C THR A 393 18.00 -1.12 3.47
N TYR A 394 17.10 -0.69 4.36
CA TYR A 394 16.34 -1.53 5.31
C TYR A 394 14.83 -1.25 5.31
N LEU A 395 14.28 -0.60 4.27
CA LEU A 395 12.83 -0.43 4.09
C LEU A 395 12.09 -1.80 4.03
N PRO A 396 10.75 -1.84 4.25
CA PRO A 396 9.95 -3.09 4.27
C PRO A 396 10.02 -3.90 2.97
N GLU A 397 10.16 -3.19 1.86
CA GLU A 397 10.12 -3.64 0.46
C GLU A 397 10.75 -2.54 -0.42
N SER A 398 10.62 -2.66 -1.74
CA SER A 398 10.93 -1.60 -2.72
C SER A 398 9.70 -1.36 -3.59
N GLY A 399 9.50 -0.15 -4.12
CA GLY A 399 8.37 0.12 -5.02
C GLY A 399 7.99 1.60 -5.14
N ILE A 400 6.83 1.84 -5.74
CA ILE A 400 6.21 3.18 -5.80
C ILE A 400 5.41 3.44 -4.52
N LEU A 401 5.82 4.44 -3.74
CA LEU A 401 4.97 4.99 -2.69
C LEU A 401 4.02 6.05 -3.28
N ILE A 402 2.76 5.97 -2.85
CA ILE A 402 1.72 6.97 -3.11
C ILE A 402 1.40 7.62 -1.77
N TRP A 403 1.82 8.88 -1.60
CA TRP A 403 1.50 9.69 -0.43
C TRP A 403 0.27 10.56 -0.72
N HIS A 404 -0.81 10.35 0.02
CA HIS A 404 -2.02 11.16 -0.07
C HIS A 404 -1.93 12.30 0.95
N ILE A 405 -1.91 13.54 0.44
CA ILE A 405 -1.68 14.75 1.23
C ILE A 405 -2.96 15.59 1.28
N ASP A 406 -3.42 15.92 2.49
CA ASP A 406 -4.55 16.83 2.73
C ASP A 406 -4.11 18.05 3.56
N GLU A 407 -3.89 19.16 2.88
CA GLU A 407 -3.53 20.45 3.49
C GLU A 407 -4.74 21.22 4.04
N THR A 408 -5.94 20.64 3.98
CA THR A 408 -7.15 21.12 4.65
C THR A 408 -7.35 20.45 6.01
N ALA A 409 -6.85 19.23 6.19
CA ALA A 409 -6.84 18.52 7.46
C ALA A 409 -6.05 19.29 8.56
N PRO A 410 -6.35 19.04 9.85
CA PRO A 410 -5.66 19.72 10.95
C PRO A 410 -4.15 19.44 10.97
N ARG A 411 -3.41 20.35 11.60
CA ARG A 411 -2.04 20.10 12.07
C ARG A 411 -1.81 20.92 13.34
N SER A 412 -0.89 20.48 14.19
CA SER A 412 -0.32 21.33 15.23
C SER A 412 0.87 22.12 14.66
N ASP A 413 1.60 22.83 15.51
CA ASP A 413 2.90 23.41 15.13
C ASP A 413 4.03 22.38 15.07
N THR A 414 3.80 21.16 15.55
CA THR A 414 4.80 20.12 15.83
C THR A 414 4.46 18.78 15.18
N ASN A 415 3.25 18.60 14.66
CA ASN A 415 2.72 17.33 14.16
C ASN A 415 1.74 17.58 13.01
N ALA A 416 1.87 16.81 11.94
CA ALA A 416 1.07 16.88 10.73
C ALA A 416 0.61 15.48 10.25
N SER A 417 0.53 14.51 11.17
CA SER A 417 0.12 13.13 10.87
C SER A 417 -1.28 13.03 10.24
N GLU A 418 -2.23 13.87 10.67
CA GLU A 418 -3.58 13.98 10.07
C GLU A 418 -3.57 14.52 8.62
N ARG A 419 -2.45 15.04 8.11
CA ARG A 419 -2.30 15.56 6.73
C ARG A 419 -1.60 14.64 5.76
N VAL A 420 -0.93 13.61 6.24
CA VAL A 420 0.01 12.80 5.46
C VAL A 420 -0.31 11.33 5.65
N TRP A 421 -0.99 10.78 4.66
CA TRP A 421 -1.26 9.36 4.54
C TRP A 421 -0.32 8.75 3.49
N VAL A 422 -0.05 7.46 3.61
CA VAL A 422 0.59 6.66 2.56
C VAL A 422 -0.33 5.50 2.27
N GLU A 423 -0.61 5.26 1.00
CA GLU A 423 -1.63 4.28 0.60
C GLU A 423 -1.04 2.85 0.68
N ASP A 424 -1.64 1.99 1.52
CA ASP A 424 -1.21 0.60 1.72
C ASP A 424 -2.26 -0.39 1.16
N PRO A 425 -2.04 -0.97 -0.04
CA PRO A 425 -2.96 -1.95 -0.64
C PRO A 425 -2.89 -3.36 0.01
N SER A 426 -2.13 -3.53 1.09
CA SER A 426 -2.12 -4.73 1.94
C SER A 426 -2.89 -4.55 3.26
N ASP A 427 -2.96 -3.32 3.78
CA ASP A 427 -3.68 -2.92 5.00
C ASP A 427 -4.26 -1.48 4.87
N PRO A 428 -5.32 -1.27 4.05
CA PRO A 428 -5.78 0.09 3.65
C PRO A 428 -6.30 0.99 4.78
N GLU A 429 -6.53 0.42 5.97
CA GLU A 429 -7.00 1.13 7.18
C GLU A 429 -5.93 1.14 8.29
N HIS A 430 -4.71 0.68 7.97
CA HIS A 430 -3.53 0.62 8.86
C HIS A 430 -3.82 -0.05 10.23
N LEU A 431 -4.47 -1.21 10.20
CA LEU A 431 -4.93 -1.94 11.37
C LEU A 431 -3.87 -2.89 11.97
N ASP A 432 -2.90 -3.40 11.20
CA ASP A 432 -1.77 -4.15 11.75
C ASP A 432 -0.66 -3.22 12.25
N LEU A 433 -0.90 -2.65 13.44
CA LEU A 433 0.07 -1.86 14.20
C LEU A 433 1.36 -2.63 14.63
N GLU A 434 1.67 -3.82 14.11
CA GLU A 434 3.00 -4.45 14.19
C GLU A 434 3.77 -4.44 12.85
N HIS A 435 3.06 -4.38 11.72
CA HIS A 435 3.58 -4.31 10.35
C HIS A 435 3.04 -3.12 9.54
N ILE A 436 2.57 -2.06 10.21
CA ILE A 436 1.92 -0.90 9.58
C ILE A 436 2.74 -0.31 8.43
N THR A 437 2.09 -0.04 7.29
CA THR A 437 2.73 0.42 6.03
C THR A 437 3.78 -0.54 5.46
N ALA A 438 3.78 -1.84 5.79
CA ALA A 438 4.81 -2.76 5.30
C ALA A 438 4.54 -3.35 3.89
N GLY A 439 3.37 -3.08 3.30
CA GLY A 439 2.97 -3.47 1.95
C GLY A 439 2.46 -2.29 1.12
N ALA A 440 3.05 -1.11 1.33
CA ALA A 440 2.63 0.20 0.81
C ALA A 440 3.41 0.67 -0.43
N ALA A 441 4.41 -0.08 -0.91
CA ALA A 441 5.16 0.25 -2.12
C ALA A 441 4.70 -0.61 -3.30
N TYR A 442 3.85 -0.02 -4.13
CA TYR A 442 3.23 -0.67 -5.29
C TYR A 442 4.29 -1.17 -6.29
N SER A 443 4.18 -2.43 -6.73
CA SER A 443 5.09 -3.06 -7.68
C SER A 443 4.42 -4.12 -8.56
N LEU A 444 5.15 -4.59 -9.58
CA LEU A 444 4.81 -5.78 -10.37
C LEU A 444 5.28 -7.10 -9.75
N ASP A 445 6.19 -7.06 -8.78
CA ASP A 445 6.83 -8.24 -8.20
C ASP A 445 6.05 -8.84 -7.02
N ASP A 446 5.29 -8.00 -6.30
CA ASP A 446 4.24 -8.41 -5.35
C ASP A 446 2.85 -8.49 -6.03
N GLY A 447 2.62 -7.66 -7.05
CA GLY A 447 1.43 -7.65 -7.90
C GLY A 447 0.51 -6.43 -7.73
N GLN A 448 0.85 -5.51 -6.82
CA GLN A 448 0.10 -4.28 -6.55
C GLN A 448 0.34 -3.25 -7.68
N THR A 449 -0.31 -3.48 -8.81
CA THR A 449 0.00 -2.84 -10.10
C THR A 449 -0.89 -1.66 -10.48
N GLU A 450 -1.89 -1.34 -9.64
CA GLU A 450 -2.89 -0.29 -9.87
C GLU A 450 -3.37 0.40 -8.57
N PHE A 451 -3.65 1.70 -8.67
CA PHE A 451 -4.32 2.56 -7.67
C PHE A 451 -5.29 3.46 -8.42
N THR A 452 -6.61 3.30 -8.17
CA THR A 452 -7.70 3.81 -9.00
C THR A 452 -8.92 4.15 -8.12
N PRO A 453 -10.00 4.78 -8.65
CA PRO A 453 -11.25 4.98 -7.89
C PRO A 453 -11.87 3.68 -7.34
N SER A 454 -11.51 2.54 -7.92
CA SER A 454 -12.07 1.21 -7.64
C SER A 454 -11.13 0.22 -6.94
N SER A 455 -9.89 0.62 -6.62
CA SER A 455 -8.99 -0.19 -5.79
C SER A 455 -9.27 -0.04 -4.29
N GLU A 456 -8.61 -0.85 -3.46
CA GLU A 456 -8.60 -0.72 -2.00
C GLU A 456 -7.13 -0.62 -1.55
N PRO A 457 -6.64 0.56 -1.10
CA PRO A 457 -7.33 1.84 -1.00
C PRO A 457 -7.71 2.43 -2.36
N SER A 458 -8.69 3.33 -2.36
CA SER A 458 -9.18 4.02 -3.55
C SER A 458 -8.46 5.37 -3.72
N SER A 459 -8.26 5.78 -4.98
CA SER A 459 -7.77 7.11 -5.35
C SER A 459 -8.76 8.24 -5.11
N ASP A 460 -9.95 7.94 -4.59
CA ASP A 460 -10.96 8.93 -4.29
C ASP A 460 -10.55 9.87 -3.16
N ALA A 461 -11.19 11.03 -3.14
CA ALA A 461 -10.86 12.10 -2.20
C ALA A 461 -11.41 11.80 -0.78
N ASN A 462 -10.83 12.40 0.26
CA ASN A 462 -11.14 12.13 1.68
C ASN A 462 -12.61 12.37 2.09
N ASP A 463 -13.38 13.08 1.27
CA ASP A 463 -14.83 13.32 1.45
C ASP A 463 -15.74 12.38 0.63
N GLY A 464 -15.15 11.37 -0.03
CA GLY A 464 -15.84 10.43 -0.92
C GLY A 464 -16.19 11.02 -2.28
N THR A 465 -15.49 12.06 -2.73
CA THR A 465 -15.61 12.59 -4.10
C THR A 465 -14.75 11.77 -5.06
N PRO A 466 -15.34 11.18 -6.13
CA PRO A 466 -14.57 10.47 -7.15
C PRO A 466 -13.49 11.35 -7.78
N SER A 467 -12.25 10.90 -7.72
CA SER A 467 -11.12 11.67 -8.26
C SER A 467 -10.97 11.49 -9.77
N GLY A 468 -11.28 10.29 -10.26
CA GLY A 468 -10.98 9.86 -11.63
C GLY A 468 -9.47 9.76 -11.91
N ILE A 469 -8.62 9.61 -10.89
CA ILE A 469 -7.17 9.46 -11.05
C ILE A 469 -6.80 7.97 -11.01
N SER A 470 -6.30 7.43 -12.13
CA SER A 470 -5.88 6.02 -12.18
C SER A 470 -4.39 5.92 -12.47
N ILE A 471 -3.63 5.43 -11.50
CA ILE A 471 -2.22 5.06 -11.62
C ILE A 471 -2.18 3.55 -11.89
N VAL A 472 -1.72 3.13 -13.07
CA VAL A 472 -1.79 1.75 -13.55
C VAL A 472 -0.50 1.35 -14.27
N ASN A 473 -0.34 0.07 -14.60
CA ASN A 473 0.87 -0.50 -15.19
C ASN A 473 2.15 -0.25 -14.34
N ILE A 474 2.03 -0.25 -13.01
CA ILE A 474 3.19 -0.05 -12.13
C ILE A 474 4.18 -1.21 -12.33
N GLY A 475 5.44 -0.89 -12.60
CA GLY A 475 6.46 -1.83 -13.08
C GLY A 475 7.16 -2.66 -11.99
N HIS A 476 8.15 -3.46 -12.43
CA HIS A 476 9.05 -4.21 -11.55
C HIS A 476 9.87 -3.29 -10.63
N GLU A 477 10.25 -3.79 -9.45
CA GLU A 477 11.15 -3.10 -8.52
C GLU A 477 12.46 -2.64 -9.20
N GLY A 478 12.95 -1.44 -8.88
CA GLY A 478 14.29 -1.01 -9.26
C GLY A 478 14.48 0.50 -9.43
N ILE A 479 15.68 0.89 -9.86
CA ILE A 479 16.14 2.29 -9.89
C ILE A 479 15.39 3.22 -10.86
N GLU A 480 14.59 2.65 -11.76
CA GLU A 480 13.73 3.36 -12.72
C GLU A 480 12.46 2.52 -12.89
N MET A 481 11.35 2.92 -12.26
CA MET A 481 10.06 2.21 -12.32
C MET A 481 9.10 2.92 -13.28
N PRO A 482 8.58 2.25 -14.33
CA PRO A 482 7.52 2.80 -15.15
C PRO A 482 6.17 2.75 -14.42
N ILE A 483 5.37 3.81 -14.59
CA ILE A 483 3.94 3.86 -14.25
C ILE A 483 3.17 4.44 -15.45
N THR A 484 1.84 4.42 -15.39
CA THR A 484 0.96 5.14 -16.31
C THR A 484 -0.10 5.88 -15.50
N VAL A 485 -0.41 7.11 -15.87
CA VAL A 485 -1.41 7.94 -15.19
C VAL A 485 -2.53 8.31 -16.16
N TYR A 486 -3.78 8.10 -15.75
CA TYR A 486 -5.01 8.52 -16.45
C TYR A 486 -5.85 9.47 -15.59
N PHE A 487 -6.61 10.34 -16.27
CA PHE A 487 -7.64 11.21 -15.70
C PHE A 487 -8.97 10.95 -16.41
N GLY A 488 -9.96 10.44 -15.68
CA GLY A 488 -11.16 9.85 -16.25
C GLY A 488 -10.92 8.42 -16.69
N ASP A 489 -11.36 8.07 -17.89
CA ASP A 489 -11.26 6.70 -18.40
C ASP A 489 -9.80 6.25 -18.65
N THR A 490 -9.55 4.97 -18.42
CA THR A 490 -8.25 4.32 -18.54
C THR A 490 -8.08 3.67 -19.89
N PHE A 491 -6.85 3.66 -20.41
CA PHE A 491 -6.47 3.05 -21.69
C PHE A 491 -7.09 3.67 -22.95
N GLU A 492 -8.03 4.62 -22.82
CA GLU A 492 -8.62 5.38 -23.92
C GLU A 492 -7.60 6.29 -24.65
N PRO A 493 -7.66 6.42 -25.99
CA PRO A 493 -8.68 5.84 -26.87
C PRO A 493 -8.37 4.39 -27.27
N ASN A 494 -9.26 3.46 -26.95
CA ASN A 494 -9.14 2.02 -27.22
C ASN A 494 -10.33 1.45 -28.05
N ASP A 495 -11.43 2.20 -28.15
CA ASP A 495 -12.72 2.12 -28.90
C ASP A 495 -12.82 1.21 -30.16
N THR A 496 -11.70 0.85 -30.81
CA THR A 496 -11.69 0.01 -32.01
C THR A 496 -10.46 -0.90 -32.10
N ILE A 497 -10.52 -1.95 -32.92
CA ILE A 497 -9.38 -2.83 -33.26
C ILE A 497 -8.15 -2.04 -33.76
N GLN A 498 -8.34 -0.84 -34.32
CA GLN A 498 -7.25 0.02 -34.81
C GLN A 498 -6.61 0.87 -33.70
N LEU A 499 -7.31 1.06 -32.58
CA LEU A 499 -6.90 1.84 -31.41
C LEU A 499 -6.52 0.94 -30.21
N ALA A 500 -6.87 -0.34 -30.29
CA ALA A 500 -6.83 -1.32 -29.20
C ALA A 500 -5.53 -1.30 -28.35
N TYR A 501 -5.71 -1.04 -27.06
CA TYR A 501 -4.64 -0.92 -26.07
C TYR A 501 -3.82 -2.21 -25.92
N GLY A 502 -2.51 -2.10 -25.65
CA GLY A 502 -1.66 -3.23 -25.25
C GLY A 502 -0.40 -3.45 -26.10
N PRO A 503 0.17 -4.68 -26.10
CA PRO A 503 -0.51 -5.93 -25.78
C PRO A 503 -0.63 -6.15 -24.27
N LEU A 504 -1.73 -6.76 -23.82
CA LEU A 504 -1.89 -7.10 -22.41
C LEU A 504 -0.83 -8.10 -21.97
N LEU A 505 -0.24 -7.86 -20.79
CA LEU A 505 0.70 -8.75 -20.15
C LEU A 505 -0.05 -9.89 -19.45
N TYR A 506 0.54 -11.08 -19.47
CA TYR A 506 -0.09 -12.29 -18.94
C TYR A 506 0.03 -12.33 -17.40
N GLY A 507 -1.08 -12.66 -16.73
CA GLY A 507 -1.20 -12.68 -15.27
C GLY A 507 -1.53 -11.33 -14.64
N ILE A 508 -1.54 -10.24 -15.42
CA ILE A 508 -1.75 -8.87 -14.95
C ILE A 508 -3.24 -8.52 -15.00
N ILE A 509 -3.67 -7.68 -14.05
CA ILE A 509 -5.02 -7.11 -13.97
C ILE A 509 -4.98 -5.71 -14.60
N TYR A 510 -6.07 -5.37 -15.30
CA TYR A 510 -6.27 -4.06 -15.91
C TYR A 510 -7.68 -3.57 -15.54
N ALA A 511 -7.78 -2.65 -14.58
CA ALA A 511 -9.02 -1.91 -14.30
C ALA A 511 -9.37 -0.96 -15.46
N SER A 512 -10.57 -1.12 -16.04
CA SER A 512 -11.12 -0.23 -17.09
C SER A 512 -12.58 0.12 -16.80
N TYR A 513 -13.06 1.22 -17.34
CA TYR A 513 -14.41 1.71 -17.10
C TYR A 513 -15.25 1.54 -18.37
N ILE A 514 -16.56 1.32 -18.21
CA ILE A 514 -17.51 1.61 -19.28
C ILE A 514 -18.02 3.00 -18.95
N PHE A 515 -17.29 4.04 -19.37
CA PHE A 515 -17.26 5.32 -18.64
C PHE A 515 -18.51 6.19 -18.85
N ASP A 516 -18.98 6.37 -20.08
CA ASP A 516 -20.14 7.22 -20.38
C ASP A 516 -21.02 6.72 -21.55
N GLU A 517 -21.92 7.57 -22.08
CA GLU A 517 -22.75 7.21 -23.23
C GLU A 517 -22.04 7.21 -24.59
N ASN A 518 -20.78 7.67 -24.65
CA ASN A 518 -19.95 7.80 -25.84
C ASN A 518 -18.90 6.69 -26.01
N ASP A 519 -18.53 5.93 -24.97
CA ASP A 519 -17.76 4.66 -25.07
C ASP A 519 -18.67 3.49 -25.53
N PRO A 520 -18.58 2.98 -26.77
CA PRO A 520 -19.37 1.83 -27.18
C PRO A 520 -18.71 0.48 -26.88
N ALA A 521 -17.39 0.40 -26.66
CA ALA A 521 -16.64 -0.84 -26.46
C ALA A 521 -15.12 -0.63 -26.24
N ASP A 522 -14.57 -1.09 -25.10
CA ASP A 522 -13.13 -1.27 -25.02
C ASP A 522 -12.60 -2.34 -25.98
N VAL A 523 -11.41 -2.12 -26.53
CA VAL A 523 -10.66 -3.14 -27.27
C VAL A 523 -9.22 -3.28 -26.78
N TYR A 524 -8.80 -4.52 -26.51
CA TYR A 524 -7.46 -4.85 -26.01
C TYR A 524 -6.75 -5.83 -26.91
N ARG A 525 -5.51 -5.53 -27.26
CA ARG A 525 -4.62 -6.37 -28.06
C ARG A 525 -3.99 -7.46 -27.19
N ILE A 526 -3.99 -8.71 -27.66
CA ILE A 526 -3.41 -9.86 -26.96
C ILE A 526 -2.51 -10.62 -27.95
N ASP A 527 -1.25 -10.80 -27.60
CA ASP A 527 -0.31 -11.59 -28.41
C ASP A 527 -0.45 -13.08 -28.08
N LEU A 528 -0.90 -13.86 -29.06
CA LEU A 528 -1.33 -15.24 -28.92
C LEU A 528 -0.32 -16.17 -29.58
N LYS A 529 0.05 -17.28 -28.92
CA LYS A 529 1.06 -18.22 -29.41
C LYS A 529 0.48 -19.60 -29.66
N ARG A 530 0.94 -20.25 -30.74
CA ARG A 530 0.41 -21.55 -31.17
C ARG A 530 0.55 -22.63 -30.09
N GLY A 531 -0.59 -23.16 -29.64
CA GLY A 531 -0.63 -24.24 -28.64
C GLY A 531 -0.30 -23.80 -27.20
N GLU A 532 -0.24 -22.48 -26.93
CA GLU A 532 -0.30 -21.92 -25.58
C GLU A 532 -1.76 -21.43 -25.36
N PRO A 533 -2.67 -22.27 -24.84
CA PRO A 533 -4.06 -21.88 -24.63
C PRO A 533 -4.19 -20.81 -23.54
N VAL A 534 -5.15 -19.92 -23.71
CA VAL A 534 -5.38 -18.74 -22.87
C VAL A 534 -6.77 -18.75 -22.25
N GLU A 535 -6.84 -18.17 -21.06
CA GLU A 535 -8.06 -17.79 -20.38
C GLU A 535 -8.07 -16.27 -20.27
N ILE A 536 -9.06 -15.63 -20.90
CA ILE A 536 -9.28 -14.19 -20.79
C ILE A 536 -10.50 -13.98 -19.90
N LYS A 537 -10.34 -13.18 -18.86
CA LYS A 537 -11.38 -12.84 -17.89
C LYS A 537 -11.80 -11.38 -18.08
N VAL A 538 -13.09 -11.13 -17.89
CA VAL A 538 -13.70 -9.80 -17.80
C VAL A 538 -14.64 -9.85 -16.60
N GLU A 539 -14.16 -9.44 -15.45
CA GLU A 539 -14.77 -9.69 -14.13
C GLU A 539 -15.14 -8.38 -13.41
N ASP A 540 -15.95 -8.48 -12.36
CA ASP A 540 -16.34 -7.38 -11.46
C ASP A 540 -17.10 -6.22 -12.14
N ILE A 541 -17.89 -6.57 -13.17
CA ILE A 541 -18.71 -5.64 -13.96
C ILE A 541 -19.71 -4.88 -13.06
N PRO A 542 -19.76 -3.53 -13.09
CA PRO A 542 -20.59 -2.73 -12.19
C PRO A 542 -22.11 -2.97 -12.28
N GLU A 543 -22.85 -2.73 -11.17
CA GLU A 543 -24.29 -2.97 -11.12
C GLU A 543 -25.06 -2.04 -12.08
N GLY A 544 -25.71 -2.64 -13.08
CA GLY A 544 -26.49 -1.94 -14.10
C GLY A 544 -25.75 -1.74 -15.42
N VAL A 545 -24.44 -2.00 -15.47
CA VAL A 545 -23.67 -2.10 -16.71
C VAL A 545 -23.90 -3.48 -17.34
N VAL A 546 -24.08 -3.51 -18.66
CA VAL A 546 -24.29 -4.74 -19.45
C VAL A 546 -23.37 -4.72 -20.65
N ILE A 547 -22.54 -5.76 -20.79
CA ILE A 547 -21.52 -5.89 -21.85
C ILE A 547 -21.63 -7.21 -22.65
N ASP A 548 -20.95 -7.26 -23.79
CA ASP A 548 -20.74 -8.45 -24.64
C ASP A 548 -19.24 -8.63 -24.93
N ALA A 549 -18.57 -9.49 -24.15
CA ALA A 549 -17.14 -9.79 -24.28
C ALA A 549 -16.86 -10.91 -25.30
N LYS A 550 -15.87 -10.72 -26.19
CA LYS A 550 -15.46 -11.72 -27.21
C LYS A 550 -14.03 -11.50 -27.70
N LEU A 551 -13.37 -12.56 -28.15
CA LEU A 551 -12.06 -12.51 -28.80
C LEU A 551 -12.24 -12.53 -30.33
N VAL A 552 -11.62 -11.57 -31.04
CA VAL A 552 -11.70 -11.44 -32.50
C VAL A 552 -10.31 -11.37 -33.15
N ASP A 553 -10.23 -11.60 -34.46
CA ASP A 553 -9.04 -11.31 -35.26
C ASP A 553 -8.96 -9.83 -35.69
N GLY A 554 -7.86 -9.43 -36.34
CA GLY A 554 -7.66 -8.07 -36.85
C GLY A 554 -8.62 -7.64 -37.98
N LEU A 555 -9.58 -8.49 -38.38
CA LEU A 555 -10.66 -8.18 -39.32
C LEU A 555 -12.04 -8.18 -38.64
N GLY A 556 -12.11 -8.43 -37.32
CA GLY A 556 -13.35 -8.52 -36.55
C GLY A 556 -14.05 -9.89 -36.62
N ASN A 557 -13.44 -10.93 -37.18
CA ASN A 557 -14.00 -12.28 -37.15
C ASN A 557 -13.85 -12.86 -35.73
N VAL A 558 -14.93 -13.44 -35.19
CA VAL A 558 -14.90 -14.04 -33.84
C VAL A 558 -14.02 -15.29 -33.81
N LEU A 559 -12.98 -15.25 -32.99
CA LEU A 559 -12.09 -16.36 -32.67
C LEU A 559 -12.64 -17.20 -31.50
N ALA A 560 -13.16 -16.54 -30.47
CA ALA A 560 -13.85 -17.16 -29.34
C ALA A 560 -14.91 -16.23 -28.75
N LYS A 561 -15.94 -16.81 -28.12
CA LYS A 561 -17.01 -16.09 -27.40
C LYS A 561 -16.80 -16.24 -25.90
N SER A 562 -17.38 -15.34 -25.13
CA SER A 562 -17.50 -15.48 -23.68
C SER A 562 -18.48 -16.59 -23.27
N GLU A 563 -18.22 -17.10 -22.07
CA GLU A 563 -19.13 -17.89 -21.25
C GLU A 563 -19.31 -17.16 -19.90
N GLU A 564 -20.45 -17.37 -19.23
CA GLU A 564 -20.68 -16.87 -17.86
C GLU A 564 -19.71 -17.57 -16.88
N GLY A 565 -18.91 -16.78 -16.16
CA GLY A 565 -18.07 -17.20 -15.04
C GLY A 565 -18.70 -16.89 -13.68
N GLU A 566 -17.90 -16.91 -12.60
CA GLU A 566 -18.40 -16.63 -11.24
C GLU A 566 -18.50 -15.13 -10.93
N LYS A 567 -17.62 -14.31 -11.52
CA LYS A 567 -17.53 -12.83 -11.34
C LYS A 567 -17.82 -12.02 -12.61
N GLY A 568 -18.18 -12.66 -13.73
CA GLY A 568 -18.32 -11.98 -15.02
C GLY A 568 -18.23 -12.95 -16.19
N PHE A 569 -17.36 -12.65 -17.17
CA PHE A 569 -17.17 -13.46 -18.38
C PHE A 569 -15.80 -14.11 -18.46
N ILE A 570 -15.77 -15.34 -19.00
CA ILE A 570 -14.56 -16.11 -19.28
C ILE A 570 -14.54 -16.46 -20.76
N ILE A 571 -13.40 -16.26 -21.44
CA ILE A 571 -13.15 -16.69 -22.81
C ILE A 571 -11.97 -17.66 -22.79
N LEU A 572 -12.20 -18.91 -23.18
CA LEU A 572 -11.15 -19.91 -23.39
C LEU A 572 -10.80 -19.99 -24.88
N TYR A 573 -9.51 -19.88 -25.21
CA TYR A 573 -9.05 -19.98 -26.59
C TYR A 573 -7.73 -20.73 -26.70
N ASN A 574 -7.59 -21.58 -27.72
CA ASN A 574 -6.34 -22.27 -28.04
C ASN A 574 -5.85 -21.82 -29.43
N PRO A 575 -4.77 -21.03 -29.54
CA PRO A 575 -4.37 -20.45 -30.82
C PRO A 575 -3.88 -21.53 -31.81
N PRO A 576 -4.50 -21.65 -33.00
CA PRO A 576 -4.06 -22.61 -34.03
C PRO A 576 -2.75 -22.18 -34.72
N GLY A 577 -2.37 -20.91 -34.56
CA GLY A 577 -1.13 -20.29 -35.00
C GLY A 577 -0.72 -19.16 -34.05
N THR A 578 0.53 -18.69 -34.17
CA THR A 578 1.01 -17.51 -33.44
C THR A 578 0.60 -16.25 -34.20
N GLY A 579 0.13 -15.23 -33.50
CA GLY A 579 -0.37 -13.97 -34.05
C GLY A 579 -0.97 -13.09 -32.96
N THR A 580 -1.91 -12.23 -33.33
CA THR A 580 -2.54 -11.28 -32.41
C THR A 580 -4.06 -11.44 -32.46
N GLY A 581 -4.69 -11.54 -31.29
CA GLY A 581 -6.13 -11.44 -31.12
C GLY A 581 -6.51 -10.13 -30.42
N TYR A 582 -7.79 -9.79 -30.47
CA TYR A 582 -8.34 -8.59 -29.84
C TYR A 582 -9.52 -8.98 -28.96
N LEU A 583 -9.42 -8.75 -27.65
CA LEU A 583 -10.58 -8.77 -26.76
C LEU A 583 -11.41 -7.52 -27.07
N VAL A 584 -12.69 -7.68 -27.35
CA VAL A 584 -13.67 -6.59 -27.50
C VAL A 584 -14.67 -6.72 -26.36
N VAL A 585 -14.68 -5.76 -25.43
CA VAL A 585 -15.64 -5.65 -24.34
C VAL A 585 -16.70 -4.62 -24.74
N ARG A 586 -17.81 -5.06 -25.31
CA ARG A 586 -18.78 -4.14 -25.93
C ARG A 586 -19.89 -3.71 -24.98
N ARG A 587 -20.10 -2.40 -24.79
CA ARG A 587 -21.27 -1.85 -24.11
C ARG A 587 -22.58 -2.23 -24.83
N ILE A 588 -23.53 -2.74 -24.06
CA ILE A 588 -24.92 -3.01 -24.50
C ILE A 588 -25.87 -1.98 -23.89
N SER A 589 -25.74 -1.70 -22.58
CA SER A 589 -26.51 -0.67 -21.87
C SER A 589 -25.91 -0.39 -20.49
N GLY A 590 -26.09 0.82 -19.98
CA GLY A 590 -25.47 1.27 -18.73
C GLY A 590 -24.00 1.67 -18.92
N TYR A 591 -23.51 2.50 -18.00
CA TYR A 591 -22.13 2.96 -17.88
C TYR A 591 -21.89 3.32 -16.40
N ASP A 592 -20.64 3.23 -15.93
CA ASP A 592 -20.21 3.58 -14.58
C ASP A 592 -18.78 4.16 -14.64
N PRO A 593 -18.58 5.46 -14.36
CA PRO A 593 -17.27 6.13 -14.38
C PRO A 593 -16.53 6.08 -13.03
N ILE A 594 -17.01 5.30 -12.06
CA ILE A 594 -16.46 5.21 -10.70
C ILE A 594 -15.95 3.79 -10.42
N HIS A 595 -16.73 2.77 -10.79
CA HIS A 595 -16.38 1.37 -10.57
C HIS A 595 -15.80 0.76 -11.85
N ALA A 596 -14.56 0.29 -11.81
CA ALA A 596 -13.97 -0.45 -12.92
C ALA A 596 -14.58 -1.85 -13.05
N TYR A 597 -14.46 -2.40 -14.25
CA TYR A 597 -14.41 -3.84 -14.47
C TYR A 597 -12.95 -4.25 -14.74
N HIS A 598 -12.60 -5.51 -14.47
CA HIS A 598 -11.22 -5.99 -14.54
C HIS A 598 -10.99 -6.94 -15.72
N VAL A 599 -9.99 -6.64 -16.55
CA VAL A 599 -9.49 -7.53 -17.61
C VAL A 599 -8.22 -8.25 -17.15
N ARG A 600 -8.15 -9.55 -17.40
CA ARG A 600 -6.94 -10.37 -17.12
C ARG A 600 -6.76 -11.47 -18.16
N VAL A 601 -5.50 -11.76 -18.53
CA VAL A 601 -5.14 -12.84 -19.45
C VAL A 601 -4.23 -13.85 -18.75
N ASP A 602 -4.71 -15.06 -18.48
CA ASP A 602 -3.95 -16.14 -17.83
C ASP A 602 -3.58 -17.25 -18.83
N PRO A 603 -2.39 -17.88 -18.71
CA PRO A 603 -2.03 -19.07 -19.46
C PRO A 603 -2.73 -20.32 -18.88
N VAL A 604 -3.47 -21.06 -19.72
CA VAL A 604 -4.18 -22.26 -19.26
C VAL A 604 -3.23 -23.45 -19.18
N THR A 605 -3.00 -23.96 -17.97
CA THR A 605 -2.39 -25.28 -17.79
C THR A 605 -3.45 -26.37 -18.03
N PRO A 606 -3.34 -27.24 -19.05
CA PRO A 606 -4.38 -28.21 -19.36
C PRO A 606 -4.58 -29.24 -18.24
N SER A 607 -5.81 -29.36 -17.74
CA SER A 607 -6.14 -30.22 -16.59
C SER A 607 -5.77 -31.69 -16.82
N SER A 608 -5.10 -32.31 -15.84
CA SER A 608 -4.77 -33.75 -15.85
C SER A 608 -5.97 -34.67 -15.59
N SER A 609 -7.15 -34.12 -15.26
CA SER A 609 -8.39 -34.89 -15.10
C SER A 609 -8.83 -35.55 -16.41
N PRO A 610 -9.49 -36.73 -16.38
CA PRO A 610 -10.00 -37.40 -17.58
C PRO A 610 -10.95 -36.53 -18.41
N LEU A 611 -10.89 -36.67 -19.73
CA LEU A 611 -11.64 -35.85 -20.68
C LEU A 611 -13.15 -36.14 -20.56
N LYS A 612 -13.95 -35.12 -20.25
CA LYS A 612 -15.39 -35.23 -20.00
C LYS A 612 -16.18 -34.23 -20.83
N LEU A 613 -16.98 -34.73 -21.76
CA LEU A 613 -17.98 -33.97 -22.51
C LEU A 613 -19.19 -33.66 -21.62
N THR A 614 -19.51 -32.38 -21.47
CA THR A 614 -20.67 -31.83 -20.74
C THR A 614 -21.52 -30.94 -21.64
N ARG A 615 -22.69 -30.52 -21.13
CA ARG A 615 -23.67 -29.63 -21.80
C ARG A 615 -23.90 -29.98 -23.29
N VAL A 616 -24.01 -31.26 -23.62
CA VAL A 616 -24.17 -31.74 -25.00
C VAL A 616 -25.64 -31.71 -25.44
N TYR A 617 -25.98 -30.84 -26.38
CA TYR A 617 -27.32 -30.71 -26.94
C TYR A 617 -27.29 -30.26 -28.41
N ALA A 618 -28.45 -30.27 -29.07
CA ALA A 618 -28.65 -29.71 -30.40
C ALA A 618 -29.77 -28.67 -30.36
N TYR A 619 -29.63 -27.59 -31.12
CA TYR A 619 -30.60 -26.49 -31.17
C TYR A 619 -30.78 -25.95 -32.61
N PRO A 620 -32.01 -25.66 -33.06
CA PRO A 620 -33.29 -26.03 -32.41
C PRO A 620 -33.49 -27.56 -32.38
N ASN A 621 -34.38 -28.04 -31.53
CA ASN A 621 -34.74 -29.46 -31.41
C ASN A 621 -36.11 -29.61 -30.69
N PRO A 622 -37.21 -29.96 -31.38
CA PRO A 622 -37.30 -30.36 -32.78
C PRO A 622 -36.87 -29.24 -33.76
N VAL A 623 -36.56 -29.67 -34.97
CA VAL A 623 -36.09 -28.84 -36.08
C VAL A 623 -37.20 -28.73 -37.11
N HIS A 624 -37.59 -27.52 -37.45
CA HIS A 624 -38.65 -27.27 -38.41
C HIS A 624 -38.11 -26.92 -39.81
N ARG A 625 -38.99 -26.96 -40.80
CA ARG A 625 -38.68 -26.78 -42.22
C ARG A 625 -38.22 -25.36 -42.59
N GLY A 626 -36.95 -25.07 -42.34
CA GLY A 626 -36.29 -23.80 -42.64
C GLY A 626 -35.09 -23.53 -41.75
N ASP A 627 -35.06 -24.15 -40.58
CA ASP A 627 -34.02 -24.01 -39.57
C ASP A 627 -32.69 -24.62 -40.02
N ASN A 628 -31.59 -24.13 -39.44
CA ASN A 628 -30.30 -24.79 -39.47
C ASN A 628 -29.91 -25.20 -38.04
N VAL A 629 -29.33 -26.38 -37.86
CA VAL A 629 -29.01 -26.94 -36.53
C VAL A 629 -27.58 -26.64 -36.12
N ARG A 630 -27.39 -26.31 -34.84
CA ARG A 630 -26.10 -26.31 -34.15
C ARG A 630 -26.07 -27.44 -33.13
N PHE A 631 -24.92 -28.07 -32.95
CA PHE A 631 -24.67 -29.11 -31.96
C PHE A 631 -23.63 -28.61 -30.96
N HIS A 632 -24.08 -28.24 -29.77
CA HIS A 632 -23.27 -27.64 -28.72
C HIS A 632 -22.67 -28.73 -27.82
N PHE A 633 -21.46 -28.49 -27.34
CA PHE A 633 -20.78 -29.32 -26.34
C PHE A 633 -19.79 -28.49 -25.53
N GLU A 634 -19.35 -29.03 -24.40
CA GLU A 634 -18.41 -28.39 -23.51
C GLU A 634 -17.41 -29.41 -22.97
N LEU A 635 -16.17 -28.98 -22.72
CA LEU A 635 -15.11 -29.79 -22.12
C LEU A 635 -14.92 -29.38 -20.66
N GLU A 636 -15.34 -30.25 -19.74
CA GLU A 636 -15.39 -29.99 -18.30
C GLU A 636 -14.00 -29.61 -17.71
N ASN A 637 -13.99 -28.75 -16.69
CA ASN A 637 -12.79 -28.33 -15.96
C ASN A 637 -11.70 -27.70 -16.86
N LYS A 638 -12.11 -26.80 -17.77
CA LYS A 638 -11.25 -26.16 -18.79
C LYS A 638 -10.51 -27.20 -19.65
N GLY A 639 -11.20 -28.30 -19.93
CA GLY A 639 -10.63 -29.47 -20.62
C GLY A 639 -10.25 -29.17 -22.07
N MET A 640 -9.21 -29.84 -22.55
CA MET A 640 -8.68 -29.68 -23.91
C MET A 640 -8.65 -31.03 -24.65
N ALA A 641 -8.90 -31.04 -25.96
CA ALA A 641 -8.92 -32.24 -26.80
C ALA A 641 -8.23 -31.99 -28.16
N ASP A 642 -7.17 -32.75 -28.47
CA ASP A 642 -6.48 -32.67 -29.78
C ASP A 642 -7.44 -32.88 -30.97
N VAL A 643 -8.53 -33.64 -30.79
CA VAL A 643 -9.61 -33.77 -31.79
C VAL A 643 -10.98 -33.85 -31.13
N VAL A 644 -11.97 -33.16 -31.69
CA VAL A 644 -13.41 -33.46 -31.47
C VAL A 644 -14.09 -33.72 -32.81
N GLU A 645 -14.86 -34.80 -32.89
CA GLU A 645 -15.61 -35.19 -34.09
C GLU A 645 -17.09 -35.35 -33.79
N ILE A 646 -17.95 -34.87 -34.70
CA ILE A 646 -19.37 -35.19 -34.72
C ILE A 646 -19.73 -36.11 -35.88
N SER A 647 -20.66 -37.02 -35.63
CA SER A 647 -21.37 -37.78 -36.67
C SER A 647 -22.85 -37.87 -36.33
N VAL A 648 -23.70 -37.49 -37.29
CA VAL A 648 -25.15 -37.61 -37.20
C VAL A 648 -25.61 -38.74 -38.12
N PHE A 649 -26.50 -39.58 -37.62
CA PHE A 649 -26.97 -40.80 -38.26
C PHE A 649 -28.49 -40.84 -38.33
N ASN A 650 -29.05 -41.40 -39.40
CA ASN A 650 -30.45 -41.81 -39.44
C ASN A 650 -30.67 -43.12 -38.63
N LEU A 651 -31.91 -43.60 -38.56
CA LEU A 651 -32.23 -44.85 -37.85
C LEU A 651 -31.70 -46.14 -38.52
N ASN A 652 -31.21 -46.06 -39.76
CA ASN A 652 -30.49 -47.17 -40.43
C ASN A 652 -28.98 -47.17 -40.11
N LEU A 653 -28.49 -46.17 -39.36
CA LEU A 653 -27.08 -45.87 -39.11
C LEU A 653 -26.30 -45.35 -40.33
N ASP A 654 -26.99 -44.82 -41.36
CA ASP A 654 -26.33 -44.05 -42.42
C ASP A 654 -25.90 -42.68 -41.86
N ARG A 655 -24.62 -42.30 -42.04
CA ARG A 655 -24.10 -40.99 -41.62
C ARG A 655 -24.61 -39.89 -42.56
N VAL A 656 -25.46 -38.99 -42.05
CA VAL A 656 -26.05 -37.87 -42.81
C VAL A 656 -25.35 -36.54 -42.58
N TYR A 657 -24.62 -36.36 -41.47
CA TYR A 657 -23.76 -35.19 -41.25
C TYR A 657 -22.51 -35.57 -40.45
N GLY A 658 -21.49 -34.73 -40.55
CA GLY A 658 -20.29 -34.86 -39.76
C GLY A 658 -19.39 -33.64 -39.87
N GLY A 659 -18.61 -33.42 -38.82
CA GLY A 659 -17.63 -32.35 -38.71
C GLY A 659 -16.49 -32.78 -37.83
N LYS A 660 -15.36 -32.07 -37.94
CA LYS A 660 -14.17 -32.27 -37.13
C LYS A 660 -13.64 -30.90 -36.69
N MET A 661 -13.19 -30.82 -35.45
CA MET A 661 -12.40 -29.74 -34.88
C MET A 661 -11.12 -30.35 -34.31
N GLU A 662 -10.06 -29.56 -34.25
CA GLU A 662 -8.76 -29.93 -33.70
C GLU A 662 -8.39 -28.93 -32.59
N ASP A 663 -7.55 -29.35 -31.64
CA ASP A 663 -7.00 -28.50 -30.57
C ASP A 663 -8.06 -27.74 -29.72
N VAL A 664 -9.20 -28.38 -29.47
CA VAL A 664 -10.42 -27.78 -28.88
C VAL A 664 -10.32 -27.57 -27.37
N ILE A 665 -10.83 -26.44 -26.85
CA ILE A 665 -10.93 -26.10 -25.42
C ILE A 665 -12.31 -25.48 -25.10
N GLY A 666 -12.86 -25.72 -23.90
CA GLY A 666 -14.08 -25.05 -23.42
C GLY A 666 -15.37 -25.43 -24.16
N ARG A 667 -16.35 -24.51 -24.25
CA ARG A 667 -17.61 -24.70 -25.00
C ARG A 667 -17.44 -24.41 -26.49
N ASN A 668 -17.94 -25.33 -27.32
CA ASN A 668 -17.86 -25.26 -28.78
C ASN A 668 -19.17 -25.74 -29.44
N GLU A 669 -19.34 -25.45 -30.73
CA GLU A 669 -20.52 -25.84 -31.50
C GLU A 669 -20.19 -26.29 -32.92
N PHE A 670 -20.76 -27.42 -33.36
CA PHE A 670 -20.74 -27.81 -34.78
C PHE A 670 -21.95 -27.25 -35.51
N GLY A 671 -21.75 -26.69 -36.69
CA GLY A 671 -22.81 -26.16 -37.56
C GLY A 671 -22.53 -24.72 -38.01
N PRO A 672 -23.52 -24.00 -38.53
CA PRO A 672 -24.91 -24.43 -38.72
C PRO A 672 -25.05 -25.47 -39.85
N TRP A 673 -25.85 -26.52 -39.64
CA TRP A 673 -26.16 -27.55 -40.64
C TRP A 673 -27.54 -27.34 -41.26
N ASP A 674 -27.63 -27.27 -42.59
CA ASP A 674 -28.87 -27.00 -43.35
C ASP A 674 -29.77 -28.23 -43.61
N LEU A 675 -29.55 -29.29 -42.82
CA LEU A 675 -30.26 -30.57 -42.87
C LEU A 675 -30.07 -31.33 -44.19
N ARG A 676 -28.96 -31.15 -44.91
CA ARG A 676 -28.62 -31.96 -46.08
C ARG A 676 -27.63 -33.09 -45.80
N ASP A 677 -27.85 -34.22 -46.47
CA ASP A 677 -26.87 -35.31 -46.55
C ASP A 677 -25.65 -34.89 -47.42
N PRO A 678 -24.57 -35.70 -47.45
CA PRO A 678 -23.40 -35.43 -48.29
C PRO A 678 -23.68 -35.43 -49.81
N ASN A 679 -24.88 -35.81 -50.24
CA ASN A 679 -25.34 -35.75 -51.63
C ASN A 679 -26.21 -34.50 -51.91
N GLY A 680 -26.32 -33.57 -50.95
CA GLY A 680 -27.12 -32.34 -51.04
C GLY A 680 -28.63 -32.56 -50.88
N ARG A 681 -29.09 -33.76 -50.52
CA ARG A 681 -30.50 -34.10 -50.34
C ARG A 681 -30.94 -33.71 -48.95
N ARG A 682 -32.08 -33.04 -48.79
CA ARG A 682 -32.65 -32.77 -47.46
C ARG A 682 -32.97 -34.09 -46.75
N CYS A 683 -32.60 -34.16 -45.48
CA CYS A 683 -32.99 -35.21 -44.56
C CYS A 683 -34.52 -35.27 -44.45
N ALA A 684 -35.07 -36.49 -44.37
CA ALA A 684 -36.50 -36.69 -44.19
C ALA A 684 -36.91 -36.41 -42.73
N PRO A 685 -38.17 -36.01 -42.46
CA PRO A 685 -38.70 -35.93 -41.10
C PRO A 685 -38.54 -37.25 -40.34
N GLY A 686 -38.21 -37.18 -39.06
CA GLY A 686 -37.90 -38.35 -38.24
C GLY A 686 -36.85 -38.09 -37.16
N ILE A 687 -36.44 -39.15 -36.47
CA ILE A 687 -35.42 -39.10 -35.41
C ILE A 687 -34.05 -39.45 -35.98
N TYR A 688 -33.06 -38.64 -35.62
CA TYR A 688 -31.64 -38.83 -35.92
C TYR A 688 -30.87 -38.95 -34.60
N LEU A 689 -29.79 -39.73 -34.61
CA LEU A 689 -28.88 -39.85 -33.48
C LEU A 689 -27.58 -39.13 -33.81
N TYR A 690 -27.02 -38.38 -32.87
CA TYR A 690 -25.71 -37.76 -33.05
C TYR A 690 -24.74 -38.22 -31.97
N LEU A 691 -23.50 -38.52 -32.38
CA LEU A 691 -22.38 -38.86 -31.52
C LEU A 691 -21.35 -37.73 -31.63
N ILE A 692 -21.00 -37.12 -30.49
CA ILE A 692 -19.82 -36.29 -30.35
C ILE A 692 -18.75 -37.12 -29.63
N SER A 693 -17.55 -37.19 -30.20
CA SER A 693 -16.40 -37.91 -29.65
C SER A 693 -15.21 -36.96 -29.54
N ALA A 694 -14.79 -36.65 -28.31
CA ALA A 694 -13.60 -35.87 -28.01
C ALA A 694 -12.44 -36.84 -27.68
N ARG A 695 -11.20 -36.50 -28.09
CA ARG A 695 -10.01 -37.30 -27.85
C ARG A 695 -8.84 -36.42 -27.43
N ARG A 696 -8.11 -36.87 -26.41
CA ARG A 696 -6.83 -36.29 -25.98
C ARG A 696 -5.77 -37.39 -25.86
N GLY A 697 -4.90 -37.53 -26.85
CA GLY A 697 -3.94 -38.64 -26.92
C GLY A 697 -4.63 -40.00 -26.96
N LYS A 698 -4.60 -40.73 -25.82
CA LYS A 698 -5.31 -42.02 -25.59
C LYS A 698 -6.66 -41.88 -24.87
N ASP A 699 -6.92 -40.74 -24.25
CA ASP A 699 -8.14 -40.43 -23.51
C ASP A 699 -9.27 -40.10 -24.50
N VAL A 700 -10.48 -40.60 -24.25
CA VAL A 700 -11.61 -40.50 -25.21
C VAL A 700 -12.93 -40.32 -24.46
N SER A 701 -13.56 -39.16 -24.66
CA SER A 701 -14.90 -38.85 -24.16
C SER A 701 -15.94 -38.99 -25.27
N ARG A 702 -17.14 -39.46 -24.95
CA ARG A 702 -18.24 -39.62 -25.92
C ARG A 702 -19.58 -39.26 -25.32
N ALA A 703 -20.37 -38.50 -26.07
CA ALA A 703 -21.75 -38.16 -25.75
C ALA A 703 -22.65 -38.48 -26.95
N ILE A 704 -23.82 -39.07 -26.68
CA ILE A 704 -24.83 -39.39 -27.69
C ILE A 704 -26.10 -38.59 -27.37
N GLY A 705 -26.64 -37.91 -28.37
CA GLY A 705 -27.93 -37.23 -28.28
C GLY A 705 -28.87 -37.60 -29.43
N LYS A 706 -30.09 -37.06 -29.38
CA LYS A 706 -31.15 -37.25 -30.38
C LYS A 706 -31.58 -35.90 -30.96
N LEU A 707 -31.88 -35.89 -32.25
CA LEU A 707 -32.42 -34.75 -33.00
C LEU A 707 -33.72 -35.19 -33.67
N ALA A 708 -34.79 -34.40 -33.55
CA ALA A 708 -36.04 -34.61 -34.28
C ALA A 708 -36.16 -33.60 -35.43
N ILE A 709 -36.44 -34.05 -36.64
CA ILE A 709 -36.75 -33.19 -37.80
C ILE A 709 -38.24 -33.36 -38.14
N GLU A 710 -38.96 -32.25 -38.37
CA GLU A 710 -40.41 -32.20 -38.65
C GLU A 710 -40.74 -31.59 -40.02
#